data_AF-A0A2V2DA13-F1
#
_entry.id   AF-A0A2V2DA13-F1
#
_cell.length_a   1.000
_cell.length_b   1.000
_cell.length_c   1.000
_cell.angle_alpha   90.00
_cell.angle_beta   90.00
_cell.angle_gamma   90.00
#
_symmetry.space_group_name_H-M   'P 1'
#
loop_
_entity.id
_entity.type
_entity.pdbx_description
1 polymer ?
#
loop_
_entity_poly.entity_id
_entity_poly.type
_entity_poly.pdbx_seq_one_letter_code
_entity_poly.pdbx_strand_id
1 'polypeptide(L)'
;MKKGKILALLLSLSMVCAAFPAKTAAAVGGSGDGESGSAEGMEYTKTATDNGDGTYTIKLEAYATGEKLIIDGKKDKPADIVLVLDQSGSMAEYMNSYGFREYANKNNEDFYRLRHNGGRSNLYYRMSDGSYASVSVTYQDAYSYEEISDRKDNSYYYENREKLYALVNGEYQKVTVSFELSWGGVRYTYRLPDRTIIAESTGRDNSPTFNNIDGSCLYLVSANESQREYSYSYTDAEGNLIEIETSVGANAAPEHTFYERYVSDSTSKLSALRTAVTNFADSVSEKAAGEDGIPGTEDDVNHRIAVVGYAYNSSGSYSNTEVFIGSDQYRYNSGYGQSAQDVYDRAFQNMDTPQGRSNVAASIGALTASGATYTNLGVEMANGILNANPVEEDEERSRIVIVFTDGEPGYSGYDPDVAAAAIQEASSIKNGGATVYTVGIFEGADATENGISDSVSEDVRRVNAFMQGLSSNNGTPQDPSYYLSAADAETLNNIFEQISDNIEQGGSDTTLDKNTVIRDWVAESFELPEGTTGGNIALETYRCTGKTGEEYTWEKNPDAMGAHAAVNAESGEVEVTGFNFAENYVGTVTENGETSYRGNKLVISFTIEPKEGFLGGNQVPTNSSAGIYESGDAEEPVFEYEVPVVDVPIEEITVTAPDKDIYLLQDVSPAELRQGTTVKVGDVNLDLTEENYGLEDWQYAYVQIQDEFTANGGQLIGDMTDLREDTSYTATVTVMPEISEGKAEPQTGSDEGNINVYKPELTYQDSNVYYGGTAPADNTYATVNLTDTKWKHTDAEGTVTEADVETMGRAPELGIMYVPEAGKIEDGKINTKEDIAVDAVVKIEGEDVTADTGFVHTRCEGETQDLANGKFWLHVKTCSLTIAKKGGAEGEPYAFEIYKDNEPYTEITITGNGSVTIGELPVGEYKIEEAEDWSWRYTPTYENNGVILNANNPSGTITCTNEKDNDHWLNDFSTAVKNVYGEANSD
;
A
#
# COMPACT_ATOMS: atom_id res chain seq x y z
N MET A 1 -45.35 -16.52 17.78
CA MET A 1 -45.54 -16.66 16.32
C MET A 1 -45.70 -15.27 15.72
N LYS A 2 -44.68 -14.89 14.94
CA LYS A 2 -44.67 -14.03 13.74
C LYS A 2 -45.29 -12.62 13.86
N LYS A 3 -44.46 -11.58 13.90
CA LYS A 3 -43.69 -10.96 12.78
C LYS A 3 -44.61 -10.22 11.79
N GLY A 4 -44.35 -8.92 11.65
CA GLY A 4 -44.76 -8.15 10.48
C GLY A 4 -45.15 -6.72 10.84
N LYS A 5 -44.16 -5.81 10.84
CA LYS A 5 -44.24 -4.37 10.46
C LYS A 5 -43.07 -3.56 11.03
N ILE A 6 -41.83 -3.90 10.64
CA ILE A 6 -40.66 -3.00 10.69
C ILE A 6 -39.85 -3.33 9.44
N LEU A 7 -40.30 -2.86 8.29
CA LEU A 7 -39.60 -2.97 7.00
C LEU A 7 -40.19 -1.91 6.06
N ALA A 8 -40.02 -0.63 6.39
CA ALA A 8 -40.46 0.48 5.54
C ALA A 8 -39.67 1.78 5.70
N LEU A 9 -38.65 1.85 6.57
CA LEU A 9 -37.84 3.07 6.73
C LEU A 9 -36.34 2.91 6.40
N LEU A 10 -35.93 1.72 5.93
CA LEU A 10 -34.53 1.38 5.58
C LEU A 10 -34.22 1.53 4.07
N LEU A 11 -35.10 2.18 3.29
CA LEU A 11 -34.98 2.21 1.83
C LEU A 11 -34.99 3.61 1.20
N SER A 12 -34.62 4.64 1.96
CA SER A 12 -34.57 6.00 1.43
C SER A 12 -33.47 6.84 2.07
N LEU A 13 -32.20 6.52 1.81
CA LEU A 13 -31.14 7.52 1.58
C LEU A 13 -29.83 6.87 1.11
N SER A 14 -29.89 5.98 0.11
CA SER A 14 -28.73 5.64 -0.71
C SER A 14 -28.66 6.59 -1.90
N MET A 15 -28.00 7.74 -1.74
CA MET A 15 -27.48 8.48 -2.89
C MET A 15 -26.43 9.52 -2.49
N VAL A 16 -25.29 9.44 -3.20
CA VAL A 16 -24.16 10.39 -3.29
C VAL A 16 -22.97 10.10 -2.36
N CYS A 17 -22.07 9.22 -2.80
CA CYS A 17 -20.71 9.59 -3.21
C CYS A 17 -20.10 8.46 -4.06
N ALA A 18 -19.32 8.84 -5.08
CA ALA A 18 -18.95 7.99 -6.19
C ALA A 18 -17.47 7.57 -6.15
N ALA A 19 -17.24 6.31 -6.51
CA ALA A 19 -16.14 5.77 -7.30
C ALA A 19 -14.73 5.61 -6.67
N PHE A 20 -14.47 4.41 -6.14
CA PHE A 20 -13.27 3.60 -6.46
C PHE A 20 -13.70 2.12 -6.54
N PRO A 21 -13.23 1.31 -7.52
CA PRO A 21 -13.60 -0.09 -7.63
C PRO A 21 -12.69 -0.94 -6.73
N ALA A 22 -13.10 -1.19 -5.49
CA ALA A 22 -12.59 -2.33 -4.73
C ALA A 22 -13.35 -3.59 -5.21
N LYS A 23 -12.60 -4.62 -5.65
CA LYS A 23 -13.16 -5.93 -5.99
C LYS A 23 -13.78 -6.51 -4.72
N THR A 24 -15.09 -6.75 -4.75
CA THR A 24 -15.85 -7.39 -3.67
C THR A 24 -15.41 -8.84 -3.47
N ALA A 25 -14.78 -9.14 -2.33
CA ALA A 25 -14.66 -10.49 -1.81
C ALA A 25 -16.03 -10.94 -1.26
N ALA A 26 -16.44 -12.15 -1.61
CA ALA A 26 -17.70 -12.72 -1.15
C ALA A 26 -17.55 -13.22 0.29
N ALA A 27 -18.42 -12.74 1.19
CA ALA A 27 -18.48 -13.18 2.58
C ALA A 27 -18.91 -14.66 2.68
N VAL A 28 -18.06 -15.48 3.28
CA VAL A 28 -18.41 -16.81 3.82
C VAL A 28 -18.08 -16.77 5.31
N GLY A 29 -19.11 -16.95 6.15
CA GLY A 29 -18.97 -16.84 7.59
C GLY A 29 -18.17 -17.99 8.21
N GLY A 30 -17.21 -17.63 9.07
CA GLY A 30 -17.14 -18.16 10.44
C GLY A 30 -16.43 -19.48 10.72
N SER A 31 -15.18 -19.63 10.28
CA SER A 31 -14.03 -20.21 11.03
C SER A 31 -12.77 -19.94 10.22
N GLY A 32 -11.61 -19.75 10.88
CA GLY A 32 -10.33 -19.41 10.26
C GLY A 32 -9.71 -20.52 9.40
N ASP A 33 -10.50 -21.11 8.52
CA ASP A 33 -10.08 -22.12 7.57
C ASP A 33 -9.70 -21.37 6.28
N GLY A 34 -8.39 -21.17 6.09
CA GLY A 34 -7.88 -20.74 4.79
C GLY A 34 -8.26 -21.78 3.74
N GLU A 35 -8.94 -21.37 2.69
CA GLU A 35 -9.25 -22.27 1.58
C GLU A 35 -7.93 -22.62 0.88
N SER A 36 -7.73 -23.90 0.61
CA SER A 36 -6.48 -24.40 0.02
C SER A 36 -6.45 -24.13 -1.47
N GLY A 37 -5.38 -23.48 -1.94
CA GLY A 37 -5.08 -23.42 -3.36
C GLY A 37 -4.43 -24.73 -3.80
N SER A 38 -5.12 -25.47 -4.67
CA SER A 38 -4.57 -26.62 -5.38
C SER A 38 -4.56 -26.29 -6.86
N ALA A 39 -3.36 -26.14 -7.41
CA ALA A 39 -3.12 -25.96 -8.84
C ALA A 39 -2.19 -27.09 -9.31
N GLU A 40 -2.18 -27.39 -10.61
CA GLU A 40 -1.30 -28.45 -11.16
C GLU A 40 0.16 -28.22 -10.67
N GLY A 41 0.66 -29.16 -9.87
CA GLY A 41 2.03 -29.18 -9.34
C GLY A 41 2.33 -28.40 -8.06
N MET A 42 1.36 -27.72 -7.44
CA MET A 42 1.58 -27.02 -6.16
C MET A 42 0.36 -27.08 -5.22
N GLU A 43 0.64 -27.28 -3.94
CA GLU A 43 -0.32 -27.19 -2.83
C GLU A 43 0.14 -26.12 -1.86
N TYR A 44 -0.74 -25.16 -1.56
CA TYR A 44 -0.40 -24.04 -0.70
C TYR A 44 -1.61 -23.51 0.08
N THR A 45 -1.35 -23.11 1.33
CA THR A 45 -2.38 -22.61 2.24
C THR A 45 -1.85 -21.46 3.07
N LYS A 46 -2.74 -20.53 3.43
CA LYS A 46 -2.43 -19.46 4.37
C LYS A 46 -3.51 -19.36 5.42
N THR A 47 -3.11 -19.24 6.67
CA THR A 47 -4.02 -19.17 7.82
C THR A 47 -3.58 -18.10 8.79
N ALA A 48 -4.55 -17.57 9.54
CA ALA A 48 -4.33 -16.65 10.64
C ALA A 48 -4.97 -17.23 11.91
N THR A 49 -4.22 -17.27 13.01
CA THR A 49 -4.69 -17.77 14.30
C THR A 49 -4.58 -16.70 15.36
N ASP A 50 -5.69 -16.41 16.05
CA ASP A 50 -5.74 -15.57 17.24
C ASP A 50 -5.01 -16.25 18.41
N ASN A 51 -3.99 -15.58 18.96
CA ASN A 51 -3.17 -16.10 20.05
C ASN A 51 -3.80 -15.88 21.44
N GLY A 52 -4.87 -15.08 21.54
CA GLY A 52 -5.57 -14.75 22.79
C GLY A 52 -4.86 -13.71 23.66
N ASP A 53 -3.79 -13.10 23.17
CA ASP A 53 -3.02 -12.04 23.84
C ASP A 53 -3.03 -10.69 23.08
N GLY A 54 -3.89 -10.57 22.06
CA GLY A 54 -3.97 -9.40 21.18
C GLY A 54 -3.13 -9.53 19.90
N THR A 55 -2.34 -10.60 19.77
CA THR A 55 -1.55 -10.88 18.56
C THR A 55 -2.15 -12.02 17.73
N TYR A 56 -1.75 -12.07 16.46
CA TYR A 56 -2.20 -13.08 15.50
C TYR A 56 -0.99 -13.77 14.86
N THR A 57 -1.02 -15.09 14.79
CA THR A 57 0.01 -15.88 14.09
C THR A 57 -0.43 -16.14 12.66
N ILE A 58 0.33 -15.61 11.70
CA ILE A 58 0.20 -15.93 10.29
C ILE A 58 1.04 -17.16 9.99
N LYS A 59 0.45 -18.09 9.25
CA LYS A 59 1.12 -19.32 8.83
C LYS A 59 0.84 -19.60 7.36
N LEU A 60 1.91 -19.64 6.57
CA LEU A 60 1.90 -20.03 5.17
C LEU A 60 2.50 -21.43 5.06
N GLU A 61 1.83 -22.33 4.34
CA GLU A 61 2.38 -23.61 3.93
C GLU A 61 2.45 -23.67 2.40
N ALA A 62 3.53 -24.25 1.87
CA ALA A 62 3.64 -24.58 0.46
C ALA A 62 4.46 -25.85 0.24
N TYR A 63 4.05 -26.65 -0.72
CA TYR A 63 4.84 -27.72 -1.28
C TYR A 63 4.48 -27.99 -2.73
N ALA A 64 5.51 -28.35 -3.50
CA ALA A 64 5.33 -28.90 -4.83
C ALA A 64 4.72 -30.29 -4.74
N THR A 65 3.83 -30.63 -5.66
CA THR A 65 3.35 -31.99 -5.85
C THR A 65 4.01 -32.58 -7.09
N GLY A 66 4.17 -33.90 -7.07
CA GLY A 66 4.66 -34.66 -8.20
C GLY A 66 4.62 -36.13 -7.88
N GLU A 67 4.39 -36.97 -8.88
CA GLU A 67 4.38 -38.41 -8.70
C GLU A 67 5.65 -39.03 -9.30
N LYS A 68 6.35 -39.83 -8.48
CA LYS A 68 7.47 -40.64 -8.95
C LYS A 68 7.14 -42.11 -8.75
N LEU A 69 6.59 -42.72 -9.78
CA LEU A 69 6.34 -44.15 -9.80
C LEU A 69 7.66 -44.89 -10.08
N ILE A 70 8.16 -45.71 -9.14
CA ILE A 70 9.25 -46.68 -9.38
C ILE A 70 8.82 -48.07 -8.87
N ILE A 71 7.72 -48.63 -9.37
CA ILE A 71 7.19 -49.89 -8.82
C ILE A 71 7.32 -51.04 -9.81
N ASP A 72 8.12 -52.03 -9.44
CA ASP A 72 8.08 -53.39 -10.00
C ASP A 72 6.65 -53.97 -9.90
N GLY A 73 6.04 -54.21 -11.07
CA GLY A 73 4.83 -55.02 -11.33
C GLY A 73 3.49 -54.40 -10.90
N LYS A 74 2.57 -53.94 -11.76
CA LYS A 74 2.20 -54.12 -13.19
C LYS A 74 1.50 -52.81 -13.62
N LYS A 75 1.42 -52.29 -14.84
CA LYS A 75 1.89 -52.52 -16.22
C LYS A 75 2.33 -51.13 -16.69
N ASP A 76 3.39 -50.99 -17.47
CA ASP A 76 3.75 -49.68 -18.03
C ASP A 76 2.55 -49.02 -18.73
N LYS A 77 2.46 -47.69 -18.64
CA LYS A 77 1.46 -46.93 -19.38
C LYS A 77 1.73 -47.12 -20.87
N PRO A 78 0.77 -47.65 -21.67
CA PRO A 78 0.97 -47.78 -23.09
C PRO A 78 1.38 -46.43 -23.70
N ALA A 79 2.27 -46.46 -24.70
CA ALA A 79 2.76 -45.26 -25.36
C ALA A 79 2.55 -45.33 -26.86
N ASP A 80 2.14 -44.22 -27.46
CA ASP A 80 2.14 -43.98 -28.90
C ASP A 80 3.32 -43.12 -29.27
N ILE A 81 4.26 -43.70 -30.00
CA ILE A 81 5.50 -43.03 -30.38
C ILE A 81 5.50 -42.86 -31.91
N VAL A 82 5.54 -41.62 -32.38
CA VAL A 82 5.75 -41.32 -33.79
C VAL A 82 7.18 -40.87 -34.00
N LEU A 83 7.94 -41.67 -34.75
CA LEU A 83 9.30 -41.34 -35.16
C LEU A 83 9.25 -40.56 -36.47
N VAL A 84 9.70 -39.30 -36.45
CA VAL A 84 9.74 -38.42 -37.61
C VAL A 84 11.19 -38.26 -38.04
N LEU A 85 11.59 -39.03 -39.06
CA LEU A 85 12.98 -39.31 -39.41
C LEU A 85 13.39 -38.59 -40.70
N ASP A 86 14.47 -37.82 -40.63
CA ASP A 86 15.03 -37.12 -41.78
C ASP A 86 15.58 -38.12 -42.82
N GLN A 87 15.16 -37.94 -44.07
CA GLN A 87 15.58 -38.70 -45.24
C GLN A 87 16.24 -37.80 -46.30
N SER A 88 16.61 -36.58 -45.94
CA SER A 88 17.27 -35.63 -46.85
C SER A 88 18.64 -36.13 -47.31
N GLY A 89 19.19 -35.46 -48.33
CA GLY A 89 20.47 -35.83 -48.93
C GLY A 89 21.66 -35.68 -47.97
N SER A 90 21.58 -34.76 -47.00
CA SER A 90 22.61 -34.55 -45.97
C SER A 90 22.77 -35.77 -45.06
N MET A 91 21.73 -36.58 -44.89
CA MET A 91 21.80 -37.84 -44.13
C MET A 91 22.75 -38.88 -44.73
N ALA A 92 23.18 -38.71 -45.99
CA ALA A 92 24.22 -39.55 -46.61
C ALA A 92 25.65 -39.17 -46.18
N GLU A 93 25.82 -38.00 -45.56
CA GLU A 93 27.12 -37.53 -45.06
C GLU A 93 27.57 -38.32 -43.83
N TYR A 94 28.86 -38.23 -43.52
CA TYR A 94 29.48 -38.96 -42.42
C TYR A 94 29.46 -38.15 -41.12
N MET A 95 29.17 -38.85 -40.02
CA MET A 95 29.39 -38.41 -38.65
C MET A 95 30.60 -39.17 -38.09
N ASN A 96 31.51 -38.43 -37.45
CA ASN A 96 32.72 -38.98 -36.86
C ASN A 96 32.51 -39.26 -35.37
N SER A 97 33.08 -40.34 -34.87
CA SER A 97 33.30 -40.56 -33.43
C SER A 97 34.67 -40.02 -33.06
N TYR A 98 34.81 -39.49 -31.84
CA TYR A 98 36.06 -38.85 -31.40
C TYR A 98 36.63 -39.53 -30.16
N GLY A 99 37.94 -39.77 -30.16
CA GLY A 99 38.72 -40.18 -28.99
C GLY A 99 39.68 -39.08 -28.54
N PHE A 100 40.14 -39.18 -27.30
CA PHE A 100 41.17 -38.31 -26.75
C PHE A 100 42.43 -39.11 -26.43
N ARG A 101 43.59 -38.55 -26.77
CA ARG A 101 44.89 -39.12 -26.35
C ARG A 101 45.87 -38.03 -26.00
N GLU A 102 46.79 -38.35 -25.10
CA GLU A 102 47.78 -37.39 -24.58
C GLU A 102 48.73 -36.91 -25.67
N TYR A 103 48.99 -35.61 -25.70
CA TYR A 103 50.07 -35.04 -26.50
C TYR A 103 51.42 -35.38 -25.89
N ALA A 104 52.27 -36.10 -26.62
CA ALA A 104 53.64 -36.40 -26.21
C ALA A 104 54.65 -35.38 -26.77
N ASN A 105 55.62 -34.97 -25.95
CA ASN A 105 56.81 -34.18 -26.35
C ASN A 105 56.47 -32.84 -27.03
N LYS A 106 55.46 -32.13 -26.54
CA LYS A 106 55.07 -30.79 -26.99
C LYS A 106 55.61 -29.74 -26.04
N ASN A 107 56.02 -28.59 -26.58
CA ASN A 107 56.42 -27.43 -25.80
C ASN A 107 55.36 -26.32 -25.87
N ASN A 108 55.60 -25.23 -25.16
CA ASN A 108 54.69 -24.09 -25.09
C ASN A 108 54.33 -23.49 -26.47
N GLU A 109 55.32 -23.37 -27.36
CA GLU A 109 55.07 -22.85 -28.71
C GLU A 109 54.22 -23.80 -29.56
N ASP A 110 54.40 -25.11 -29.41
CA ASP A 110 53.55 -26.09 -30.10
C ASP A 110 52.11 -26.04 -29.58
N PHE A 111 51.92 -25.97 -28.26
CA PHE A 111 50.58 -25.88 -27.66
C PHE A 111 49.90 -24.55 -27.98
N TYR A 112 50.63 -23.45 -28.03
CA TYR A 112 50.10 -22.17 -28.49
C TYR A 112 49.57 -22.25 -29.93
N ARG A 113 50.12 -23.08 -30.81
CA ARG A 113 49.56 -23.29 -32.16
C ARG A 113 48.30 -24.15 -32.17
N LEU A 114 48.05 -24.93 -31.12
CA LEU A 114 46.92 -25.85 -31.00
C LEU A 114 45.73 -25.25 -30.24
N ARG A 115 45.92 -24.12 -29.58
CA ARG A 115 44.92 -23.41 -28.77
C ARG A 115 43.58 -23.14 -29.48
N HIS A 116 42.51 -23.01 -28.70
CA HIS A 116 41.16 -22.72 -29.18
C HIS A 116 40.90 -21.22 -29.40
N ASN A 117 41.63 -20.32 -28.75
CA ASN A 117 41.60 -18.87 -29.01
C ASN A 117 42.48 -18.47 -30.22
N GLY A 118 42.14 -19.00 -31.40
CA GLY A 118 42.74 -18.61 -32.68
C GLY A 118 43.94 -19.46 -33.15
N GLY A 119 44.10 -20.67 -32.61
CA GLY A 119 45.02 -21.70 -33.11
C GLY A 119 44.31 -22.73 -34.00
N ARG A 120 44.83 -23.95 -34.03
CA ARG A 120 44.22 -25.09 -34.74
C ARG A 120 43.05 -25.74 -34.00
N SER A 121 42.69 -25.23 -32.81
CA SER A 121 41.55 -25.67 -32.02
C SER A 121 41.52 -27.19 -31.77
N ASN A 122 42.65 -27.74 -31.34
CA ASN A 122 42.76 -29.16 -30.97
C ASN A 122 43.65 -29.32 -29.74
N LEU A 123 43.35 -28.59 -28.67
CA LEU A 123 44.06 -28.65 -27.40
C LEU A 123 43.05 -28.78 -26.27
N TYR A 124 43.12 -29.89 -25.54
CA TYR A 124 42.14 -30.21 -24.50
C TYR A 124 42.81 -30.49 -23.16
N TYR A 125 42.09 -30.19 -22.08
CA TYR A 125 42.47 -30.48 -20.70
C TYR A 125 41.44 -31.42 -20.07
N ARG A 126 41.89 -32.46 -19.37
CA ARG A 126 40.99 -33.43 -18.74
C ARG A 126 40.57 -32.95 -17.36
N MET A 127 39.27 -32.82 -17.14
CA MET A 127 38.68 -32.38 -15.87
C MET A 127 38.52 -33.54 -14.88
N SER A 128 38.23 -33.22 -13.62
CA SER A 128 38.15 -34.19 -12.51
C SER A 128 36.99 -35.19 -12.64
N ASP A 129 35.92 -34.81 -13.34
CA ASP A 129 34.77 -35.68 -13.66
C ASP A 129 35.04 -36.64 -14.83
N GLY A 130 36.22 -36.53 -15.46
CA GLY A 130 36.64 -37.34 -16.61
C GLY A 130 36.34 -36.73 -17.97
N SER A 131 35.64 -35.58 -18.04
CA SER A 131 35.36 -34.84 -19.27
C SER A 131 36.60 -34.06 -19.76
N TYR A 132 36.52 -33.47 -20.96
CA TYR A 132 37.62 -32.73 -21.59
C TYR A 132 37.20 -31.31 -21.97
N ALA A 133 37.88 -30.30 -21.44
CA ALA A 133 37.66 -28.89 -21.72
C ALA A 133 38.61 -28.37 -22.82
N SER A 134 38.14 -27.47 -23.68
CA SER A 134 38.96 -26.82 -24.72
C SER A 134 39.88 -25.75 -24.13
N VAL A 135 41.15 -25.75 -24.52
CA VAL A 135 42.18 -24.90 -23.90
C VAL A 135 42.54 -23.70 -24.78
N SER A 136 42.52 -22.53 -24.17
CA SER A 136 43.08 -21.28 -24.68
C SER A 136 44.50 -21.08 -24.18
N VAL A 137 45.35 -20.48 -25.01
CA VAL A 137 46.73 -20.15 -24.65
C VAL A 137 47.04 -18.71 -25.06
N THR A 138 47.66 -17.94 -24.17
CA THR A 138 48.18 -16.59 -24.48
C THR A 138 49.65 -16.53 -24.13
N TYR A 139 50.38 -15.51 -24.62
CA TYR A 139 51.77 -15.30 -24.20
C TYR A 139 52.13 -13.82 -24.06
N GLN A 140 53.15 -13.57 -23.24
CA GLN A 140 53.79 -12.26 -23.07
C GLN A 140 55.30 -12.35 -23.37
N ASP A 141 55.78 -11.52 -24.29
CA ASP A 141 57.20 -11.46 -24.66
C ASP A 141 58.06 -10.82 -23.56
N ALA A 142 59.20 -11.45 -23.26
CA ALA A 142 60.31 -10.83 -22.56
C ALA A 142 61.30 -10.24 -23.60
N TYR A 143 61.87 -9.07 -23.36
CA TYR A 143 62.77 -8.40 -24.31
C TYR A 143 64.20 -8.33 -23.78
N SER A 144 65.18 -8.59 -24.64
CA SER A 144 66.61 -8.34 -24.39
C SER A 144 67.11 -7.18 -25.26
N TYR A 145 68.04 -6.39 -24.71
CA TYR A 145 68.59 -5.21 -25.36
C TYR A 145 70.10 -5.39 -25.56
N GLU A 146 70.54 -5.46 -26.82
CA GLU A 146 71.95 -5.58 -27.19
C GLU A 146 72.50 -4.23 -27.63
N GLU A 147 73.62 -3.81 -27.04
CA GLU A 147 74.28 -2.55 -27.39
C GLU A 147 74.85 -2.60 -28.81
N ILE A 148 74.54 -1.58 -29.63
CA ILE A 148 75.14 -1.40 -30.94
C ILE A 148 76.53 -0.77 -30.76
N SER A 149 77.51 -1.62 -30.50
CA SER A 149 78.87 -1.26 -30.07
C SER A 149 79.77 -0.68 -31.16
N ASP A 150 79.48 -0.93 -32.44
CA ASP A 150 80.19 -0.31 -33.58
C ASP A 150 79.44 0.93 -34.09
N ARG A 151 80.16 1.97 -34.53
CA ARG A 151 79.56 3.07 -35.30
C ARG A 151 78.99 2.56 -36.62
N LYS A 152 77.67 2.42 -36.70
CA LYS A 152 76.95 2.09 -37.94
C LYS A 152 76.50 3.35 -38.68
N ASP A 153 76.15 3.21 -39.95
CA ASP A 153 75.66 4.33 -40.76
C ASP A 153 74.16 4.55 -40.58
N ASN A 154 73.64 5.65 -41.14
CA ASN A 154 72.22 5.96 -41.07
C ASN A 154 71.33 4.92 -41.76
N SER A 155 71.83 4.25 -42.81
CA SER A 155 71.10 3.17 -43.49
C SER A 155 70.80 2.03 -42.53
N TYR A 156 71.80 1.56 -41.79
CA TYR A 156 71.65 0.47 -40.81
C TYR A 156 70.63 0.81 -39.72
N TYR A 157 70.73 2.00 -39.11
CA TYR A 157 69.79 2.37 -38.06
C TYR A 157 68.37 2.55 -38.61
N TYR A 158 68.22 3.11 -39.81
CA TYR A 158 66.90 3.26 -40.42
C TYR A 158 66.27 1.92 -40.79
N GLU A 159 67.06 0.96 -41.29
CA GLU A 159 66.60 -0.41 -41.55
C GLU A 159 66.11 -1.11 -40.26
N ASN A 160 66.76 -0.83 -39.13
CA ASN A 160 66.42 -1.39 -37.83
C ASN A 160 65.46 -0.54 -36.98
N ARG A 161 64.92 0.56 -37.51
CA ARG A 161 64.18 1.59 -36.74
C ARG A 161 63.03 1.09 -35.86
N GLU A 162 62.41 -0.04 -36.20
CA GLU A 162 61.34 -0.62 -35.38
C GLU A 162 61.83 -1.27 -34.09
N LYS A 163 63.14 -1.53 -34.00
CA LYS A 163 63.81 -2.27 -32.92
C LYS A 163 64.83 -1.44 -32.15
N LEU A 164 64.92 -0.13 -32.40
CA LEU A 164 65.93 0.72 -31.78
C LEU A 164 65.43 1.29 -30.45
N TYR A 165 66.28 1.20 -29.44
CA TYR A 165 66.05 1.76 -28.11
C TYR A 165 67.27 2.55 -27.65
N ALA A 166 67.06 3.55 -26.82
CA ALA A 166 68.11 4.28 -26.13
C ALA A 166 67.97 4.04 -24.63
N LEU A 167 69.10 3.92 -23.93
CA LEU A 167 69.11 3.89 -22.48
C LEU A 167 69.11 5.33 -21.97
N VAL A 168 68.14 5.70 -21.15
CA VAL A 168 68.01 7.05 -20.58
C VAL A 168 67.67 6.91 -19.10
N ASN A 169 68.57 7.36 -18.22
CA ASN A 169 68.45 7.21 -16.77
C ASN A 169 68.23 5.75 -16.32
N GLY A 170 68.86 4.79 -17.02
CA GLY A 170 68.73 3.36 -16.70
C GLY A 170 67.50 2.64 -17.28
N GLU A 171 66.64 3.32 -18.04
CA GLU A 171 65.49 2.71 -18.72
C GLU A 171 65.63 2.71 -20.25
N TYR A 172 65.22 1.62 -20.89
CA TYR A 172 65.23 1.50 -22.36
C TYR A 172 63.98 2.16 -22.95
N GLN A 173 64.17 3.19 -23.77
CA GLN A 173 63.08 3.91 -24.45
C GLN A 173 63.18 3.74 -25.97
N LYS A 174 62.05 3.48 -26.64
CA LYS A 174 62.00 3.27 -28.09
C LYS A 174 62.41 4.54 -28.84
N VAL A 175 63.36 4.42 -29.76
CA VAL A 175 63.86 5.51 -30.60
C VAL A 175 63.17 5.48 -31.95
N THR A 176 62.62 6.62 -32.34
CA THR A 176 62.05 6.83 -33.68
C THR A 176 63.11 7.43 -34.60
N VAL A 177 63.26 6.84 -35.79
CA VAL A 177 64.14 7.37 -36.84
C VAL A 177 63.29 7.86 -38.01
N SER A 178 63.41 9.13 -38.36
CA SER A 178 62.78 9.72 -39.55
C SER A 178 63.83 10.26 -40.50
N PHE A 179 63.47 10.40 -41.78
CA PHE A 179 64.31 11.10 -42.74
C PHE A 179 63.53 12.13 -43.56
N GLU A 180 64.25 13.15 -44.03
CA GLU A 180 63.73 14.18 -44.93
C GLU A 180 64.68 14.36 -46.14
N LEU A 181 64.10 14.59 -47.32
CA LEU A 181 64.84 14.88 -48.54
C LEU A 181 65.18 16.37 -48.61
N SER A 182 66.46 16.69 -48.77
CA SER A 182 66.92 18.08 -48.94
C SER A 182 67.85 18.21 -50.14
N TRP A 183 68.04 19.44 -50.61
CA TRP A 183 68.91 19.77 -51.75
C TRP A 183 70.38 19.31 -51.57
N GLY A 184 70.81 19.01 -50.33
CA GLY A 184 72.16 18.53 -49.98
C GLY A 184 72.26 17.04 -49.62
N GLY A 185 71.17 16.26 -49.78
CA GLY A 185 71.11 14.84 -49.40
C GLY A 185 69.97 14.51 -48.43
N VAL A 186 69.93 13.27 -47.96
CA VAL A 186 68.93 12.77 -47.00
C VAL A 186 69.37 13.08 -45.57
N ARG A 187 68.55 13.80 -44.79
CA ARG A 187 68.80 14.07 -43.37
C ARG A 187 68.01 13.10 -42.51
N TYR A 188 68.69 12.39 -41.62
CA TYR A 188 68.12 11.48 -40.63
C TYR A 188 68.03 12.18 -39.27
N THR A 189 66.89 12.01 -38.60
CA THR A 189 66.63 12.54 -37.26
C THR A 189 66.23 11.39 -36.34
N TYR A 190 66.89 11.31 -35.18
CA TYR A 190 66.66 10.28 -34.17
C TYR A 190 66.01 10.93 -32.95
N ARG A 191 64.87 10.40 -32.52
CA ARG A 191 64.06 10.99 -31.45
C ARG A 191 63.67 9.97 -30.38
N LEU A 192 63.70 10.40 -29.14
CA LEU A 192 63.05 9.71 -28.01
C LEU A 192 61.52 9.92 -28.05
N PRO A 193 60.74 9.16 -27.27
CA PRO A 193 59.28 9.29 -27.22
C PRO A 193 58.79 10.69 -26.82
N ASP A 194 59.56 11.41 -25.99
CA ASP A 194 59.32 12.81 -25.59
C ASP A 194 59.65 13.84 -26.70
N ARG A 195 60.04 13.36 -27.89
CA ARG A 195 60.45 14.12 -29.09
C ARG A 195 61.82 14.78 -29.00
N THR A 196 62.57 14.55 -27.92
CA THR A 196 63.97 15.00 -27.80
C THR A 196 64.80 14.42 -28.93
N ILE A 197 65.53 15.30 -29.63
CA ILE A 197 66.42 14.90 -30.73
C ILE A 197 67.75 14.47 -30.13
N ILE A 198 68.10 13.20 -30.32
CA ILE A 198 69.33 12.60 -29.80
C ILE A 198 70.44 12.54 -30.84
N ALA A 199 70.11 12.58 -32.14
CA ALA A 199 71.07 12.75 -33.21
C ALA A 199 70.42 13.31 -34.49
N GLU A 200 71.23 14.04 -35.27
CA GLU A 200 70.91 14.41 -36.65
C GLU A 200 72.12 14.14 -37.52
N SER A 201 71.92 13.52 -38.68
CA SER A 201 73.00 13.14 -39.58
C SER A 201 72.54 13.20 -41.03
N THR A 202 73.37 13.76 -41.92
CA THR A 202 73.03 13.92 -43.35
C THR A 202 73.87 13.01 -44.21
N GLY A 203 73.25 12.23 -45.10
CA GLY A 203 73.90 11.22 -45.94
C GLY A 203 73.67 9.78 -45.43
N ARG A 204 73.37 8.85 -46.33
CA ARG A 204 73.03 7.45 -46.00
C ARG A 204 74.18 6.70 -45.34
N ASP A 205 75.39 6.89 -45.86
CA ASP A 205 76.59 6.16 -45.44
C ASP A 205 77.34 6.84 -44.28
N ASN A 206 76.73 7.85 -43.65
CA ASN A 206 77.32 8.58 -42.54
C ASN A 206 76.83 8.03 -41.19
N SER A 207 77.74 7.95 -40.22
CA SER A 207 77.41 7.53 -38.86
C SER A 207 76.89 8.69 -38.01
N PRO A 208 75.68 8.60 -37.43
CA PRO A 208 75.20 9.59 -36.47
C PRO A 208 76.01 9.55 -35.17
N THR A 209 76.06 10.68 -34.46
CA THR A 209 76.60 10.75 -33.09
C THR A 209 75.43 11.04 -32.15
N PHE A 210 75.18 10.13 -31.21
CA PHE A 210 74.06 10.24 -30.27
C PHE A 210 74.48 11.01 -29.01
N ASN A 211 73.64 11.96 -28.61
CA ASN A 211 73.85 12.81 -27.44
C ASN A 211 72.60 12.73 -26.54
N ASN A 212 72.76 13.11 -25.28
CA ASN A 212 71.68 13.15 -24.28
C ASN A 212 71.04 11.78 -23.94
N ILE A 213 71.80 10.70 -24.13
CA ILE A 213 71.43 9.32 -23.76
C ILE A 213 72.62 8.65 -23.05
N ASP A 214 72.33 7.66 -22.21
CA ASP A 214 73.36 6.89 -21.49
C ASP A 214 74.19 6.08 -22.50
N GLY A 215 75.51 6.00 -22.28
CA GLY A 215 76.44 5.29 -23.16
C GLY A 215 76.67 5.94 -24.54
N SER A 216 75.87 6.93 -24.94
CA SER A 216 75.93 7.58 -26.27
C SER A 216 75.81 6.59 -27.45
N CYS A 217 75.09 5.49 -27.23
CA CYS A 217 74.83 4.43 -28.20
C CYS A 217 73.33 4.04 -28.19
N LEU A 218 72.90 3.33 -29.23
CA LEU A 218 71.55 2.73 -29.30
C LEU A 218 71.63 1.23 -29.09
N TYR A 219 70.51 0.64 -28.72
CA TYR A 219 70.34 -0.78 -28.47
C TYR A 219 69.36 -1.38 -29.46
N LEU A 220 69.62 -2.60 -29.89
CA LEU A 220 68.67 -3.42 -30.61
C LEU A 220 67.87 -4.26 -29.63
N VAL A 221 66.55 -4.18 -29.71
CA VAL A 221 65.68 -5.08 -28.97
C VAL A 221 65.45 -6.37 -29.75
N SER A 222 65.50 -7.50 -29.05
CA SER A 222 65.04 -8.80 -29.53
C SER A 222 64.13 -9.43 -28.49
N ALA A 223 63.02 -10.05 -28.93
CA ALA A 223 62.24 -10.90 -28.06
C ALA A 223 63.10 -12.10 -27.61
N ASN A 224 63.10 -12.36 -26.32
CA ASN A 224 63.77 -13.48 -25.71
C ASN A 224 62.77 -14.62 -25.50
N GLU A 225 62.67 -15.48 -26.51
CA GLU A 225 61.74 -16.62 -26.52
C GLU A 225 61.98 -17.58 -25.35
N SER A 226 63.18 -17.62 -24.75
CA SER A 226 63.48 -18.45 -23.57
C SER A 226 62.92 -17.91 -22.26
N GLN A 227 62.38 -16.68 -22.27
CA GLN A 227 61.80 -16.00 -21.12
C GLN A 227 60.36 -15.53 -21.41
N ARG A 228 59.78 -15.93 -22.56
CA ARG A 228 58.37 -15.66 -22.89
C ARG A 228 57.46 -16.48 -21.99
N GLU A 229 56.51 -15.84 -21.33
CA GLU A 229 55.54 -16.51 -20.45
C GLU A 229 54.29 -16.88 -21.23
N TYR A 230 53.82 -18.11 -21.09
CA TYR A 230 52.60 -18.64 -21.70
C TYR A 230 51.57 -18.93 -20.61
N SER A 231 50.33 -18.50 -20.80
CA SER A 231 49.22 -18.74 -19.86
C SER A 231 48.18 -19.64 -20.52
N TYR A 232 47.79 -20.71 -19.82
CA TYR A 232 46.83 -21.72 -20.26
C TYR A 232 45.54 -21.59 -19.46
N SER A 233 44.39 -21.60 -20.14
CA SER A 233 43.09 -21.49 -19.49
C SER A 233 42.01 -22.24 -20.24
N TYR A 234 40.90 -22.55 -19.57
CA TYR A 234 39.65 -22.97 -20.22
C TYR A 234 38.50 -22.08 -19.76
N THR A 235 37.35 -22.20 -20.41
CA THR A 235 36.12 -21.52 -20.01
C THR A 235 35.17 -22.54 -19.41
N ASP A 236 34.68 -22.30 -18.19
CA ASP A 236 33.70 -23.17 -17.54
C ASP A 236 32.29 -23.01 -18.15
N ALA A 237 31.33 -23.80 -17.66
CA ALA A 237 29.95 -23.79 -18.18
C ALA A 237 29.26 -22.42 -17.99
N GLU A 238 29.69 -21.67 -16.99
CA GLU A 238 29.22 -20.34 -16.63
C GLU A 238 29.94 -19.21 -17.40
N GLY A 239 30.85 -19.56 -18.32
CA GLY A 239 31.56 -18.59 -19.15
C GLY A 239 32.77 -17.93 -18.48
N ASN A 240 33.17 -18.35 -17.29
CA ASN A 240 34.33 -17.82 -16.58
C ASN A 240 35.63 -18.41 -17.11
N LEU A 241 36.66 -17.57 -17.23
CA LEU A 241 37.99 -18.02 -17.63
C LEU A 241 38.74 -18.61 -16.43
N ILE A 242 38.96 -19.92 -16.44
CA ILE A 242 39.69 -20.67 -15.41
C ILE A 242 41.14 -20.86 -15.86
N GLU A 243 42.09 -20.33 -15.09
CA GLU A 243 43.52 -20.54 -15.33
C GLU A 243 43.91 -21.98 -14.95
N ILE A 244 44.58 -22.67 -15.89
CA ILE A 244 45.16 -23.99 -15.67
C ILE A 244 46.57 -23.83 -15.11
N GLU A 245 47.44 -23.11 -15.83
CA GLU A 245 48.81 -22.84 -15.41
C GLU A 245 49.47 -21.71 -16.23
N THR A 246 50.67 -21.31 -15.79
CA THR A 246 51.62 -20.49 -16.56
C THR A 246 52.95 -21.20 -16.75
N SER A 247 53.59 -21.05 -17.91
CA SER A 247 54.85 -21.70 -18.26
C SER A 247 55.80 -20.77 -19.00
N VAL A 248 57.07 -20.71 -18.57
CA VAL A 248 58.06 -19.78 -19.10
C VAL A 248 59.03 -20.48 -20.07
N GLY A 249 59.14 -19.90 -21.27
CA GLY A 249 60.04 -20.30 -22.35
C GLY A 249 59.32 -21.07 -23.46
N ALA A 250 59.51 -20.65 -24.71
CA ALA A 250 58.85 -21.24 -25.88
C ALA A 250 59.14 -22.74 -26.07
N ASN A 251 60.34 -23.18 -25.67
CA ASN A 251 60.77 -24.58 -25.75
C ASN A 251 60.55 -25.38 -24.45
N ALA A 252 59.99 -24.76 -23.42
CA ALA A 252 59.66 -25.46 -22.17
C ALA A 252 58.37 -26.27 -22.34
N ALA A 253 58.25 -27.35 -21.57
CA ALA A 253 57.01 -28.11 -21.46
C ALA A 253 56.21 -27.56 -20.26
N PRO A 254 54.90 -27.33 -20.41
CA PRO A 254 54.02 -27.03 -19.28
C PRO A 254 53.92 -28.22 -18.32
N GLU A 255 53.49 -27.99 -17.08
CA GLU A 255 53.39 -29.00 -16.03
C GLU A 255 52.18 -29.93 -16.22
N HIS A 256 51.05 -29.41 -16.69
CA HIS A 256 49.84 -30.19 -16.93
C HIS A 256 49.87 -30.94 -18.26
N THR A 257 49.22 -32.11 -18.26
CA THR A 257 49.03 -32.93 -19.47
C THR A 257 47.87 -32.39 -20.30
N PHE A 258 48.13 -32.20 -21.59
CA PHE A 258 47.12 -31.80 -22.57
C PHE A 258 46.86 -32.91 -23.59
N TYR A 259 45.67 -32.90 -24.18
CA TYR A 259 45.12 -33.96 -25.00
C TYR A 259 44.78 -33.47 -26.41
N GLU A 260 44.93 -34.37 -27.38
CA GLU A 260 44.41 -34.20 -28.74
C GLU A 260 43.11 -34.96 -28.91
N ARG A 261 42.14 -34.34 -29.58
CA ARG A 261 40.95 -35.01 -30.10
C ARG A 261 41.27 -35.57 -31.48
N TYR A 262 40.96 -36.83 -31.72
CA TYR A 262 41.15 -37.50 -33.00
C TYR A 262 39.91 -38.29 -33.39
N VAL A 263 39.70 -38.48 -34.69
CA VAL A 263 38.60 -39.31 -35.20
C VAL A 263 38.91 -40.78 -34.90
N SER A 264 38.09 -41.43 -34.07
CA SER A 264 38.21 -42.84 -33.71
C SER A 264 37.47 -43.75 -34.67
N ASP A 265 36.36 -43.30 -35.25
CA ASP A 265 35.55 -44.02 -36.25
C ASP A 265 34.68 -43.04 -37.08
N SER A 266 34.08 -43.48 -38.19
CA SER A 266 33.14 -42.69 -39.00
C SER A 266 32.02 -43.55 -39.61
N THR A 267 30.78 -43.11 -39.50
CA THR A 267 29.59 -43.77 -40.08
C THR A 267 28.69 -42.76 -40.77
N SER A 268 27.83 -43.14 -41.71
CA SER A 268 26.88 -42.16 -42.28
C SER A 268 25.84 -41.78 -41.24
N LYS A 269 25.36 -40.53 -41.26
CA LYS A 269 24.30 -40.05 -40.35
C LYS A 269 23.04 -40.92 -40.44
N LEU A 270 22.64 -41.34 -41.64
CA LEU A 270 21.54 -42.31 -41.83
C LEU A 270 21.85 -43.67 -41.19
N SER A 271 23.09 -44.16 -41.26
CA SER A 271 23.45 -45.43 -40.63
C SER A 271 23.46 -45.31 -39.10
N ALA A 272 23.95 -44.20 -38.55
CA ALA A 272 23.89 -43.90 -37.12
C ALA A 272 22.43 -43.79 -36.65
N LEU A 273 21.59 -43.05 -37.39
CA LEU A 273 20.17 -42.92 -37.10
C LEU A 273 19.47 -44.27 -37.12
N ARG A 274 19.71 -45.11 -38.13
CA ARG A 274 19.15 -46.47 -38.18
C ARG A 274 19.56 -47.29 -36.97
N THR A 275 20.84 -47.28 -36.59
CA THR A 275 21.30 -48.00 -35.39
C THR A 275 20.62 -47.48 -34.14
N ALA A 276 20.58 -46.17 -33.93
CA ALA A 276 20.02 -45.56 -32.73
C ALA A 276 18.49 -45.78 -32.63
N VAL A 277 17.77 -45.62 -33.75
CA VAL A 277 16.33 -45.89 -33.82
C VAL A 277 16.02 -47.39 -33.68
N THR A 278 16.88 -48.28 -34.19
CA THR A 278 16.74 -49.73 -33.95
C THR A 278 16.92 -50.04 -32.46
N ASN A 279 17.96 -49.53 -31.82
CA ASN A 279 18.18 -49.74 -30.39
C ASN A 279 17.02 -49.18 -29.55
N PHE A 280 16.50 -48.01 -29.92
CA PHE A 280 15.30 -47.44 -29.29
C PHE A 280 14.07 -48.33 -29.47
N ALA A 281 13.80 -48.79 -30.70
CA ALA A 281 12.67 -49.68 -30.97
C ALA A 281 12.80 -51.04 -30.25
N ASP A 282 14.03 -51.55 -30.11
CA ASP A 282 14.34 -52.75 -29.33
C ASP A 282 14.10 -52.50 -27.84
N SER A 283 14.52 -51.35 -27.30
CA SER A 283 14.25 -50.95 -25.91
C SER A 283 12.75 -50.80 -25.64
N VAL A 284 11.99 -50.14 -26.52
CA VAL A 284 10.52 -50.06 -26.42
C VAL A 284 9.87 -51.44 -26.55
N SER A 285 10.43 -52.34 -27.36
CA SER A 285 9.99 -53.73 -27.47
C SER A 285 10.24 -54.53 -26.19
N GLU A 286 11.40 -54.35 -25.55
CA GLU A 286 11.73 -54.99 -24.29
C GLU A 286 10.76 -54.53 -23.20
N LYS A 287 10.46 -53.22 -23.14
CA LYS A 287 9.46 -52.64 -22.24
C LYS A 287 8.04 -53.16 -22.55
N ALA A 288 7.70 -53.29 -23.83
CA ALA A 288 6.40 -53.83 -24.25
C ALA A 288 6.16 -55.28 -23.82
N ALA A 289 7.22 -56.06 -23.55
CA ALA A 289 7.14 -57.44 -23.07
C ALA A 289 6.78 -57.54 -21.58
N GLY A 290 6.66 -56.42 -20.87
CA GLY A 290 6.35 -56.41 -19.45
C GLY A 290 7.48 -56.93 -18.56
N GLU A 291 7.16 -57.08 -17.27
CA GLU A 291 8.10 -57.43 -16.21
C GLU A 291 8.74 -58.81 -16.39
N ASP A 292 8.03 -59.75 -17.01
CA ASP A 292 8.53 -61.10 -17.25
C ASP A 292 9.50 -61.19 -18.45
N GLY A 293 9.56 -60.15 -19.28
CA GLY A 293 10.40 -60.06 -20.47
C GLY A 293 10.02 -61.06 -21.57
N ILE A 294 8.81 -61.64 -21.53
CA ILE A 294 8.31 -62.65 -22.46
C ILE A 294 7.12 -62.05 -23.23
N PRO A 295 7.28 -61.64 -24.50
CA PRO A 295 6.17 -61.09 -25.27
C PRO A 295 5.01 -62.09 -25.46
N GLY A 296 3.78 -61.60 -25.33
CA GLY A 296 2.52 -62.32 -25.52
C GLY A 296 1.85 -62.77 -24.22
N THR A 297 2.25 -62.24 -23.07
CA THR A 297 1.80 -62.62 -21.72
C THR A 297 0.82 -61.59 -21.14
N GLU A 298 0.27 -61.87 -19.95
CA GLU A 298 -0.74 -61.01 -19.34
C GLU A 298 -0.17 -59.68 -18.86
N ASP A 299 1.14 -59.54 -18.69
CA ASP A 299 1.86 -58.35 -18.25
C ASP A 299 2.37 -57.45 -19.38
N ASP A 300 2.27 -57.88 -20.64
CA ASP A 300 2.60 -57.06 -21.82
C ASP A 300 1.96 -55.66 -21.78
N VAL A 301 2.72 -54.68 -22.26
CA VAL A 301 2.29 -53.28 -22.40
C VAL A 301 2.20 -52.93 -23.88
N ASN A 302 1.06 -52.38 -24.29
CA ASN A 302 0.80 -52.06 -25.70
C ASN A 302 1.47 -50.74 -26.14
N HIS A 303 2.81 -50.66 -26.06
CA HIS A 303 3.56 -49.61 -26.73
C HIS A 303 3.47 -49.78 -28.25
N ARG A 304 3.27 -48.68 -28.97
CA ARG A 304 3.14 -48.66 -30.42
C ARG A 304 4.09 -47.66 -31.03
N ILE A 305 4.72 -48.04 -32.12
CA ILE A 305 5.60 -47.15 -32.90
C ILE A 305 5.03 -46.95 -34.30
N ALA A 306 4.96 -45.71 -34.76
CA ALA A 306 4.76 -45.35 -36.15
C ALA A 306 6.05 -44.72 -36.71
N VAL A 307 6.42 -45.07 -37.94
CA VAL A 307 7.63 -44.56 -38.59
C VAL A 307 7.26 -43.68 -39.77
N VAL A 308 7.67 -42.42 -39.69
CA VAL A 308 7.51 -41.40 -40.71
C VAL A 308 8.88 -40.99 -41.20
N GLY A 309 9.10 -41.01 -42.52
CA GLY A 309 10.31 -40.46 -43.12
C GLY A 309 9.96 -39.21 -43.93
N TYR A 310 10.80 -38.18 -43.86
CA TYR A 310 10.55 -36.94 -44.60
C TYR A 310 11.77 -36.42 -45.34
N ALA A 311 11.50 -35.87 -46.51
CA ALA A 311 12.40 -35.13 -47.37
C ALA A 311 11.53 -34.37 -48.39
N TYR A 312 12.13 -33.81 -49.44
CA TYR A 312 11.38 -33.29 -50.58
C TYR A 312 12.22 -33.30 -51.87
N ASN A 313 11.60 -33.63 -53.01
CA ASN A 313 12.23 -33.48 -54.31
C ASN A 313 11.45 -32.50 -55.20
N SER A 314 12.17 -31.68 -55.97
CA SER A 314 11.59 -30.67 -56.87
C SER A 314 10.78 -31.26 -58.04
N SER A 315 10.76 -32.59 -58.19
CA SER A 315 10.02 -33.29 -59.23
C SER A 315 8.53 -33.49 -58.88
N GLY A 316 8.08 -33.04 -57.70
CA GLY A 316 6.68 -33.15 -57.24
C GLY A 316 6.25 -34.57 -56.92
N SER A 317 7.18 -35.51 -56.77
CA SER A 317 6.87 -36.92 -56.54
C SER A 317 6.83 -37.31 -55.06
N TYR A 318 7.03 -36.35 -54.15
CA TYR A 318 7.12 -36.55 -52.69
C TYR A 318 7.92 -37.81 -52.32
N SER A 319 9.01 -38.04 -53.07
CA SER A 319 9.89 -39.18 -52.78
C SER A 319 10.65 -38.89 -51.50
N ASN A 320 10.80 -39.90 -50.67
CA ASN A 320 11.38 -39.82 -49.34
C ASN A 320 10.53 -39.03 -48.33
N THR A 321 9.24 -38.85 -48.64
CA THR A 321 8.22 -38.29 -47.75
C THR A 321 7.09 -39.31 -47.58
N GLU A 322 7.20 -40.21 -46.61
CA GLU A 322 6.33 -41.37 -46.49
C GLU A 322 5.98 -41.76 -45.05
N VAL A 323 4.84 -42.43 -44.89
CA VAL A 323 4.55 -43.30 -43.75
C VAL A 323 4.97 -44.72 -44.11
N PHE A 324 5.69 -45.39 -43.20
CA PHE A 324 6.21 -46.74 -43.40
C PHE A 324 5.45 -47.75 -42.55
N ILE A 325 4.95 -48.81 -43.20
CA ILE A 325 4.40 -49.99 -42.52
C ILE A 325 5.16 -51.21 -43.06
N GLY A 326 6.21 -51.63 -42.36
CA GLY A 326 7.13 -52.62 -42.89
C GLY A 326 7.97 -52.03 -44.04
N SER A 327 8.25 -52.83 -45.06
CA SER A 327 8.97 -52.34 -46.24
C SER A 327 8.10 -51.51 -47.21
N ASP A 328 6.80 -51.42 -46.96
CA ASP A 328 5.87 -50.67 -47.79
C ASP A 328 5.92 -49.17 -47.47
N GLN A 329 6.03 -48.36 -48.52
CA GLN A 329 6.20 -46.91 -48.43
C GLN A 329 4.96 -46.20 -48.97
N TYR A 330 4.24 -45.48 -48.11
CA TYR A 330 3.02 -44.74 -48.46
C TYR A 330 3.34 -43.25 -48.55
N ARG A 331 3.43 -42.73 -49.77
CA ARG A 331 3.87 -41.34 -50.02
C ARG A 331 2.86 -40.31 -49.57
N TYR A 332 3.37 -39.19 -49.04
CA TYR A 332 2.58 -38.04 -48.57
C TYR A 332 1.54 -37.57 -49.59
N ASN A 333 1.87 -37.60 -50.88
CA ASN A 333 0.88 -37.47 -51.94
C ASN A 333 1.26 -38.40 -53.08
N SER A 334 0.41 -39.40 -53.34
CA SER A 334 0.64 -40.35 -54.42
C SER A 334 -0.19 -39.98 -55.65
N GLY A 335 0.48 -39.74 -56.78
CA GLY A 335 -0.17 -39.63 -58.08
C GLY A 335 -0.77 -40.95 -58.58
N TYR A 336 -0.41 -42.09 -57.99
CA TYR A 336 -0.87 -43.45 -58.32
C TYR A 336 -0.74 -44.41 -57.12
N GLY A 337 -1.85 -44.92 -56.57
CA GLY A 337 -1.87 -45.86 -55.44
C GLY A 337 -2.37 -45.23 -54.13
N GLN A 338 -2.22 -45.93 -52.99
CA GLN A 338 -2.54 -45.38 -51.67
C GLN A 338 -1.49 -44.33 -51.26
N SER A 339 -1.96 -43.23 -50.66
CA SER A 339 -1.17 -42.15 -50.06
C SER A 339 -0.93 -42.40 -48.57
N ALA A 340 -0.11 -41.56 -47.93
CA ALA A 340 0.15 -41.60 -46.49
C ALA A 340 -1.14 -41.46 -45.66
N GLN A 341 -2.02 -40.54 -46.08
CA GLN A 341 -3.28 -40.25 -45.39
C GLN A 341 -4.24 -41.46 -45.40
N ASP A 342 -4.14 -42.33 -46.41
CA ASP A 342 -4.95 -43.55 -46.52
C ASP A 342 -4.56 -44.64 -45.50
N VAL A 343 -3.48 -44.45 -44.75
CA VAL A 343 -2.94 -45.45 -43.81
C VAL A 343 -2.67 -44.93 -42.40
N TYR A 344 -3.02 -43.68 -42.10
CA TYR A 344 -2.79 -43.08 -40.77
C TYR A 344 -3.45 -43.90 -39.64
N ASP A 345 -4.66 -44.42 -39.85
CA ASP A 345 -5.43 -45.24 -38.91
C ASP A 345 -4.80 -46.59 -38.54
N ARG A 346 -3.77 -47.02 -39.29
CA ARG A 346 -3.07 -48.29 -39.08
C ARG A 346 -1.55 -48.14 -39.09
N ALA A 347 -1.05 -46.92 -38.98
CA ALA A 347 0.38 -46.62 -39.00
C ALA A 347 1.10 -47.14 -37.74
N PHE A 348 0.45 -47.07 -36.57
CA PHE A 348 0.97 -47.60 -35.31
C PHE A 348 1.12 -49.12 -35.36
N GLN A 349 2.32 -49.60 -35.06
CA GLN A 349 2.66 -51.01 -34.96
C GLN A 349 2.91 -51.39 -33.50
N ASN A 350 2.21 -52.42 -33.00
CA ASN A 350 2.34 -52.82 -31.60
C ASN A 350 3.66 -53.58 -31.35
N MET A 351 4.41 -53.13 -30.34
CA MET A 351 5.76 -53.62 -30.04
C MET A 351 5.78 -54.91 -29.22
N ASP A 352 4.68 -55.26 -28.58
CA ASP A 352 4.43 -56.56 -27.95
C ASP A 352 4.28 -57.70 -28.99
N THR A 353 3.91 -57.39 -30.24
CA THR A 353 3.73 -58.38 -31.31
C THR A 353 4.98 -58.62 -32.18
N PRO A 354 5.29 -59.87 -32.58
CA PRO A 354 6.37 -60.14 -33.53
C PRO A 354 6.20 -59.44 -34.89
N GLN A 355 4.95 -59.27 -35.33
CA GLN A 355 4.65 -58.60 -36.59
C GLN A 355 4.93 -57.10 -36.51
N GLY A 356 4.52 -56.43 -35.43
CA GLY A 356 4.78 -55.00 -35.26
C GLY A 356 6.28 -54.71 -35.15
N ARG A 357 7.03 -55.51 -34.37
CA ARG A 357 8.50 -55.42 -34.31
C ARG A 357 9.17 -55.59 -35.67
N SER A 358 8.76 -56.62 -36.43
CA SER A 358 9.29 -56.85 -37.77
C SER A 358 8.93 -55.72 -38.74
N ASN A 359 7.75 -55.12 -38.60
CA ASN A 359 7.32 -54.00 -39.42
C ASN A 359 8.16 -52.76 -39.11
N VAL A 360 8.35 -52.41 -37.83
CA VAL A 360 9.16 -51.24 -37.42
C VAL A 360 10.62 -51.42 -37.87
N ALA A 361 11.22 -52.59 -37.64
CA ALA A 361 12.57 -52.89 -38.10
C ALA A 361 12.72 -52.78 -39.64
N ALA A 362 11.73 -53.26 -40.39
CA ALA A 362 11.71 -53.13 -41.85
C ALA A 362 11.48 -51.69 -42.32
N SER A 363 10.65 -50.91 -41.62
CA SER A 363 10.45 -49.47 -41.86
C SER A 363 11.77 -48.70 -41.70
N ILE A 364 12.50 -48.94 -40.60
CA ILE A 364 13.82 -48.32 -40.34
C ILE A 364 14.82 -48.72 -41.44
N GLY A 365 14.84 -49.99 -41.82
CA GLY A 365 15.71 -50.51 -42.89
C GLY A 365 15.40 -49.94 -44.28
N ALA A 366 14.17 -49.47 -44.51
CA ALA A 366 13.71 -48.92 -45.78
C ALA A 366 14.04 -47.44 -45.99
N LEU A 367 14.46 -46.72 -44.93
CA LEU A 367 14.82 -45.29 -45.01
C LEU A 367 15.91 -45.04 -46.05
N THR A 368 15.89 -43.91 -46.75
CA THR A 368 16.97 -43.53 -47.67
C THR A 368 17.41 -42.08 -47.43
N ALA A 369 18.53 -41.66 -48.01
CA ALA A 369 19.07 -40.30 -47.86
C ALA A 369 19.11 -39.60 -49.22
N SER A 370 18.03 -38.93 -49.58
CA SER A 370 17.90 -38.14 -50.81
C SER A 370 16.77 -37.13 -50.71
N GLY A 371 17.04 -35.89 -51.14
CA GLY A 371 16.07 -34.79 -51.16
C GLY A 371 16.44 -33.64 -50.23
N ALA A 372 15.58 -32.64 -50.18
CA ALA A 372 15.64 -31.49 -49.29
C ALA A 372 14.98 -31.77 -47.93
N THR A 373 15.23 -30.94 -46.92
CA THR A 373 14.78 -31.14 -45.53
C THR A 373 13.45 -30.42 -45.28
N TYR A 374 12.32 -31.02 -45.66
CA TYR A 374 10.98 -30.44 -45.44
C TYR A 374 10.33 -31.02 -44.17
N THR A 375 10.86 -30.60 -43.02
CA THR A 375 10.44 -31.09 -41.69
C THR A 375 8.95 -30.88 -41.43
N ASN A 376 8.35 -29.82 -41.97
CA ASN A 376 6.93 -29.55 -41.85
C ASN A 376 6.05 -30.72 -42.35
N LEU A 377 6.42 -31.36 -43.47
CA LEU A 377 5.66 -32.49 -44.02
C LEU A 377 5.76 -33.73 -43.11
N GLY A 378 6.91 -33.95 -42.47
CA GLY A 378 7.10 -35.05 -41.52
C GLY A 378 6.23 -34.87 -40.28
N VAL A 379 6.23 -33.67 -39.70
CA VAL A 379 5.46 -33.34 -38.50
C VAL A 379 3.96 -33.30 -38.80
N GLU A 380 3.55 -32.81 -39.98
CA GLU A 380 2.17 -32.86 -40.45
C GLU A 380 1.65 -34.31 -40.55
N MET A 381 2.45 -35.24 -41.10
CA MET A 381 2.09 -36.66 -41.12
C MET A 381 1.97 -37.25 -39.71
N ALA A 382 2.85 -36.86 -38.79
CA ALA A 382 2.77 -37.30 -37.40
C ALA A 382 1.48 -36.81 -36.71
N ASN A 383 1.13 -35.54 -36.91
CA ASN A 383 -0.14 -34.97 -36.44
C ASN A 383 -1.34 -35.74 -37.03
N GLY A 384 -1.30 -36.03 -38.33
CA GLY A 384 -2.31 -36.84 -39.01
C GLY A 384 -2.48 -38.24 -38.43
N ILE A 385 -1.38 -38.93 -38.11
CA ILE A 385 -1.40 -40.25 -37.45
C ILE A 385 -2.03 -40.16 -36.06
N LEU A 386 -1.62 -39.19 -35.23
CA LEU A 386 -2.16 -39.02 -33.88
C LEU A 386 -3.65 -38.67 -33.88
N ASN A 387 -4.11 -37.90 -34.86
CA ASN A 387 -5.53 -37.53 -35.01
C ASN A 387 -6.39 -38.69 -35.54
N ALA A 388 -5.84 -39.54 -36.42
CA ALA A 388 -6.53 -40.73 -36.92
C ALA A 388 -6.64 -41.85 -35.87
N ASN A 389 -5.86 -41.77 -34.79
CA ASN A 389 -5.82 -42.73 -33.70
C ASN A 389 -6.01 -41.99 -32.36
N PRO A 390 -7.20 -41.47 -32.02
CA PRO A 390 -7.45 -40.81 -30.73
C PRO A 390 -7.24 -41.77 -29.54
N VAL A 391 -6.96 -41.22 -28.34
CA VAL A 391 -6.97 -42.02 -27.10
C VAL A 391 -8.42 -42.05 -26.65
N GLU A 392 -8.94 -43.24 -26.37
CA GLU A 392 -10.29 -43.40 -25.84
C GLU A 392 -10.39 -42.81 -24.43
N GLU A 393 -11.58 -42.34 -24.04
CA GLU A 393 -11.81 -41.58 -22.78
C GLU A 393 -11.46 -42.39 -21.51
N ASP A 394 -11.40 -43.72 -21.61
CA ASP A 394 -11.06 -44.68 -20.56
C ASP A 394 -9.67 -45.32 -20.70
N GLU A 395 -8.86 -44.89 -21.69
CA GLU A 395 -7.48 -45.32 -21.88
C GLU A 395 -6.51 -44.21 -21.48
N GLU A 396 -5.59 -44.48 -20.57
CA GLU A 396 -4.45 -43.60 -20.32
C GLU A 396 -3.26 -44.04 -21.16
N ARG A 397 -2.86 -43.21 -22.12
CA ARG A 397 -1.76 -43.49 -23.05
C ARG A 397 -0.88 -42.27 -23.27
N SER A 398 0.43 -42.43 -23.12
CA SER A 398 1.39 -41.36 -23.40
C SER A 398 1.56 -41.17 -24.90
N ARG A 399 1.59 -39.93 -25.38
CA ARG A 399 1.81 -39.62 -26.81
C ARG A 399 3.12 -38.87 -26.98
N ILE A 400 3.99 -39.40 -27.82
CA ILE A 400 5.35 -38.90 -28.02
C ILE A 400 5.62 -38.77 -29.51
N VAL A 401 6.16 -37.63 -29.93
CA VAL A 401 6.71 -37.44 -31.27
C VAL A 401 8.18 -37.12 -31.14
N ILE A 402 9.02 -37.88 -31.84
CA ILE A 402 10.47 -37.67 -31.82
C ILE A 402 10.91 -37.28 -33.22
N VAL A 403 11.33 -36.01 -33.38
CA VAL A 403 11.73 -35.44 -34.66
C VAL A 403 13.25 -35.41 -34.77
N PHE A 404 13.79 -36.06 -35.78
CA PHE A 404 15.22 -36.08 -36.09
C PHE A 404 15.49 -35.17 -37.26
N THR A 405 16.57 -34.39 -37.20
CA THR A 405 17.08 -33.66 -38.36
C THR A 405 18.58 -33.39 -38.28
N ASP A 406 19.24 -33.46 -39.43
CA ASP A 406 20.65 -33.11 -39.61
C ASP A 406 20.85 -31.86 -40.48
N GLY A 407 19.75 -31.21 -40.84
CA GLY A 407 19.73 -30.20 -41.88
C GLY A 407 18.80 -29.04 -41.54
N GLU A 408 18.99 -27.96 -42.28
CA GLU A 408 18.16 -26.77 -42.14
C GLU A 408 16.80 -26.99 -42.83
N PRO A 409 15.68 -26.61 -42.23
CA PRO A 409 14.37 -26.79 -42.85
C PRO A 409 14.28 -26.00 -44.16
N GLY A 410 14.21 -26.66 -45.33
CA GLY A 410 14.11 -26.00 -46.64
C GLY A 410 14.78 -26.76 -47.80
N TYR A 411 14.73 -26.17 -49.01
CA TYR A 411 15.20 -26.81 -50.25
C TYR A 411 16.73 -26.85 -50.43
N SER A 412 17.41 -25.77 -50.03
CA SER A 412 18.87 -25.62 -50.20
C SER A 412 19.48 -24.76 -49.08
N GLY A 413 18.90 -24.86 -47.89
CA GLY A 413 19.20 -24.05 -46.70
C GLY A 413 17.92 -23.64 -45.97
N TYR A 414 18.07 -22.92 -44.87
CA TYR A 414 16.97 -22.53 -43.98
C TYR A 414 15.92 -21.65 -44.67
N ASP A 415 14.72 -22.19 -44.81
CA ASP A 415 13.49 -21.56 -45.26
C ASP A 415 12.58 -21.26 -44.04
N PRO A 416 12.34 -19.98 -43.72
CA PRO A 416 11.54 -19.60 -42.56
C PRO A 416 10.07 -20.01 -42.66
N ASP A 417 9.51 -20.13 -43.87
CA ASP A 417 8.11 -20.54 -44.04
C ASP A 417 7.96 -22.04 -43.76
N VAL A 418 8.93 -22.85 -44.18
CA VAL A 418 9.00 -24.29 -43.86
C VAL A 418 9.19 -24.49 -42.35
N ALA A 419 10.10 -23.73 -41.73
CA ALA A 419 10.34 -23.78 -40.30
C ALA A 419 9.10 -23.40 -39.49
N ALA A 420 8.44 -22.28 -39.84
CA ALA A 420 7.24 -21.81 -39.16
C ALA A 420 6.06 -22.79 -39.31
N ALA A 421 5.89 -23.39 -40.49
CA ALA A 421 4.86 -24.41 -40.70
C ALA A 421 5.10 -25.65 -39.83
N ALA A 422 6.35 -26.11 -39.70
CA ALA A 422 6.69 -27.23 -38.83
C ALA A 422 6.42 -26.92 -37.35
N ILE A 423 6.78 -25.72 -36.87
CA ILE A 423 6.50 -25.26 -35.50
C ILE A 423 4.98 -25.18 -35.24
N GLN A 424 4.20 -24.75 -36.24
CA GLN A 424 2.75 -24.69 -36.14
C GLN A 424 2.14 -26.09 -35.99
N GLU A 425 2.57 -27.06 -36.81
CA GLU A 425 2.11 -28.45 -36.70
C GLU A 425 2.53 -29.08 -35.37
N ALA A 426 3.76 -28.84 -34.90
CA ALA A 426 4.21 -29.30 -33.60
C ALA A 426 3.41 -28.68 -32.46
N SER A 427 3.03 -27.40 -32.57
CA SER A 427 2.12 -26.75 -31.62
C SER A 427 0.75 -27.42 -31.59
N SER A 428 0.21 -27.84 -32.74
CA SER A 428 -1.03 -28.63 -32.78
C SER A 428 -0.89 -29.99 -32.11
N ILE A 429 0.23 -30.69 -32.30
CA ILE A 429 0.54 -31.96 -31.62
C ILE A 429 0.62 -31.76 -30.10
N LYS A 430 1.35 -30.72 -29.64
CA LYS A 430 1.49 -30.39 -28.21
C LYS A 430 0.16 -30.05 -27.55
N ASN A 431 -0.66 -29.24 -28.21
CA ASN A 431 -2.02 -28.91 -27.75
C ASN A 431 -2.94 -30.14 -27.71
N GLY A 432 -2.63 -31.19 -28.48
CA GLY A 432 -3.30 -32.49 -28.43
C GLY A 432 -2.83 -33.40 -27.29
N GLY A 433 -2.00 -32.90 -26.37
CA GLY A 433 -1.51 -33.63 -25.19
C GLY A 433 -0.31 -34.54 -25.47
N ALA A 434 0.42 -34.32 -26.57
CA ALA A 434 1.61 -35.10 -26.92
C ALA A 434 2.91 -34.33 -26.66
N THR A 435 3.95 -35.04 -26.21
CA THR A 435 5.28 -34.48 -26.02
C THR A 435 6.08 -34.53 -27.32
N VAL A 436 6.74 -33.43 -27.69
CA VAL A 436 7.58 -33.37 -28.90
C VAL A 436 9.05 -33.25 -28.50
N TYR A 437 9.81 -34.32 -28.73
CA TYR A 437 11.26 -34.30 -28.66
C TYR A 437 11.85 -33.95 -30.03
N THR A 438 12.91 -33.14 -30.04
CA THR A 438 13.69 -32.90 -31.26
C THR A 438 15.13 -33.30 -31.03
N VAL A 439 15.75 -33.92 -32.03
CA VAL A 439 17.14 -34.38 -31.96
C VAL A 439 17.93 -33.84 -33.14
N GLY A 440 18.86 -32.93 -32.83
CA GLY A 440 19.75 -32.30 -33.80
C GLY A 440 21.04 -33.09 -33.97
N ILE A 441 21.30 -33.57 -35.19
CA ILE A 441 22.51 -34.33 -35.58
C ILE A 441 23.33 -33.56 -36.63
N PHE A 442 23.53 -32.27 -36.38
CA PHE A 442 24.24 -31.34 -37.25
C PHE A 442 25.39 -30.63 -36.52
N GLU A 443 26.35 -30.11 -37.29
CA GLU A 443 27.49 -29.37 -36.72
C GLU A 443 27.00 -28.06 -36.07
N GLY A 444 27.29 -27.88 -34.78
CA GLY A 444 26.80 -26.74 -34.00
C GLY A 444 25.43 -26.93 -33.35
N ALA A 445 24.84 -28.12 -33.43
CA ALA A 445 23.66 -28.48 -32.64
C ALA A 445 23.95 -28.29 -31.15
N ASP A 446 23.17 -27.45 -30.50
CA ASP A 446 23.35 -27.10 -29.10
C ASP A 446 21.99 -26.77 -28.48
N ALA A 447 21.56 -27.64 -27.57
CA ALA A 447 20.29 -27.52 -26.85
C ALA A 447 20.29 -26.47 -25.74
N THR A 448 21.45 -25.91 -25.40
CA THR A 448 21.61 -24.96 -24.30
C THR A 448 21.40 -23.52 -24.76
N GLU A 449 21.45 -22.58 -23.81
CA GLU A 449 21.42 -21.14 -24.10
C GLU A 449 22.53 -20.68 -25.06
N ASN A 450 23.69 -21.35 -25.04
CA ASN A 450 24.78 -21.04 -25.96
C ASN A 450 24.38 -21.28 -27.42
N GLY A 451 23.50 -22.26 -27.69
CA GLY A 451 23.00 -22.57 -29.03
C GLY A 451 22.19 -21.45 -29.68
N ILE A 452 21.66 -20.52 -28.87
CA ILE A 452 20.89 -19.35 -29.32
C ILE A 452 21.61 -18.01 -29.11
N SER A 453 22.87 -18.03 -28.67
CA SER A 453 23.68 -16.83 -28.41
C SER A 453 24.07 -16.08 -29.70
N ASP A 454 24.20 -14.74 -29.61
CA ASP A 454 24.77 -13.89 -30.67
C ASP A 454 26.25 -14.18 -30.98
N SER A 455 26.92 -14.93 -30.11
CA SER A 455 28.31 -15.36 -30.31
C SER A 455 28.45 -16.54 -31.29
N VAL A 456 27.34 -17.21 -31.63
CA VAL A 456 27.27 -18.31 -32.60
C VAL A 456 26.92 -17.77 -33.99
N SER A 457 27.34 -18.45 -35.05
CA SER A 457 26.99 -18.03 -36.42
C SER A 457 25.48 -18.02 -36.63
N GLU A 458 24.99 -17.01 -37.36
CA GLU A 458 23.57 -16.81 -37.68
C GLU A 458 22.86 -18.09 -38.15
N ASP A 459 23.49 -18.87 -39.02
CA ASP A 459 22.90 -20.09 -39.60
C ASP A 459 22.66 -21.15 -38.52
N VAL A 460 23.68 -21.49 -37.73
CA VAL A 460 23.58 -22.42 -36.58
C VAL A 460 22.56 -21.91 -35.54
N ARG A 461 22.59 -20.62 -35.22
CA ARG A 461 21.66 -20.01 -34.25
C ARG A 461 20.20 -20.18 -34.69
N ARG A 462 19.90 -19.96 -35.99
CA ARG A 462 18.54 -20.10 -36.54
C ARG A 462 18.06 -21.55 -36.51
N VAL A 463 18.95 -22.52 -36.75
CA VAL A 463 18.61 -23.95 -36.69
C VAL A 463 18.37 -24.38 -35.23
N ASN A 464 19.22 -23.99 -34.28
CA ASN A 464 18.99 -24.28 -32.86
C ASN A 464 17.68 -23.64 -32.37
N ALA A 465 17.42 -22.36 -32.70
CA ALA A 465 16.16 -21.70 -32.36
C ALA A 465 14.92 -22.40 -32.98
N PHE A 466 15.06 -22.92 -34.21
CA PHE A 466 14.02 -23.74 -34.84
C PHE A 466 13.77 -25.03 -34.07
N MET A 467 14.81 -25.75 -33.68
CA MET A 467 14.69 -26.99 -32.90
C MET A 467 14.05 -26.74 -31.53
N GLN A 468 14.43 -25.63 -30.86
CA GLN A 468 13.79 -25.18 -29.63
C GLN A 468 12.29 -24.92 -29.83
N GLY A 469 11.91 -24.19 -30.88
CA GLY A 469 10.51 -23.87 -31.18
C GLY A 469 9.68 -25.10 -31.58
N LEU A 470 10.31 -26.05 -32.27
CA LEU A 470 9.66 -27.28 -32.73
C LEU A 470 9.39 -28.25 -31.57
N SER A 471 10.29 -28.32 -30.60
CA SER A 471 10.14 -29.20 -29.43
C SER A 471 9.13 -28.68 -28.39
N SER A 472 8.91 -29.47 -27.34
CA SER A 472 8.17 -29.05 -26.14
C SER A 472 8.89 -27.99 -25.29
N ASN A 473 10.12 -27.58 -25.64
CA ASN A 473 10.78 -26.40 -25.06
C ASN A 473 10.08 -25.07 -25.44
N ASN A 474 9.22 -25.08 -26.47
CA ASN A 474 8.44 -23.91 -26.90
C ASN A 474 9.28 -22.67 -27.27
N GLY A 475 10.50 -22.88 -27.77
CA GLY A 475 11.36 -21.81 -28.27
C GLY A 475 12.39 -21.29 -27.27
N THR A 476 12.31 -21.70 -26.00
CA THR A 476 13.25 -21.29 -24.95
C THR A 476 14.01 -22.51 -24.43
N PRO A 477 15.35 -22.49 -24.32
CA PRO A 477 16.11 -23.58 -23.72
C PRO A 477 15.59 -23.93 -22.31
N GLN A 478 15.51 -25.23 -21.99
CA GLN A 478 15.01 -25.75 -20.70
C GLN A 478 15.95 -26.84 -20.18
N ASP A 479 15.90 -27.12 -18.88
CA ASP A 479 16.59 -28.25 -18.26
C ASP A 479 15.63 -29.00 -17.31
N PRO A 480 15.26 -30.27 -17.59
CA PRO A 480 15.68 -31.09 -18.72
C PRO A 480 15.10 -30.62 -20.06
N SER A 481 15.90 -30.70 -21.12
CA SER A 481 15.54 -30.19 -22.45
C SER A 481 14.79 -31.22 -23.31
N TYR A 482 13.73 -30.79 -24.01
CA TYR A 482 13.06 -31.55 -25.08
C TYR A 482 13.73 -31.38 -26.46
N TYR A 483 14.64 -30.42 -26.62
CA TYR A 483 15.61 -30.40 -27.71
C TYR A 483 16.91 -31.05 -27.26
N LEU A 484 17.37 -32.09 -27.95
CA LEU A 484 18.61 -32.82 -27.64
C LEU A 484 19.59 -32.67 -28.81
N SER A 485 20.87 -32.47 -28.50
CA SER A 485 21.92 -32.31 -29.51
C SER A 485 22.92 -33.46 -29.44
N ALA A 486 23.11 -34.18 -30.56
CA ALA A 486 24.08 -35.26 -30.66
C ALA A 486 25.22 -34.89 -31.62
N ALA A 487 26.42 -34.67 -31.07
CA ALA A 487 27.60 -34.31 -31.86
C ALA A 487 28.28 -35.53 -32.54
N ASP A 488 27.96 -36.74 -32.09
CA ASP A 488 28.49 -38.00 -32.62
C ASP A 488 27.52 -39.18 -32.43
N ALA A 489 27.87 -40.34 -33.02
CA ALA A 489 27.04 -41.53 -33.03
C ALA A 489 26.84 -42.16 -31.63
N GLU A 490 27.78 -41.95 -30.71
CA GLU A 490 27.70 -42.47 -29.35
C GLU A 490 26.71 -41.63 -28.53
N THR A 491 26.83 -40.30 -28.60
CA THR A 491 25.90 -39.35 -28.00
C THR A 491 24.48 -39.56 -28.51
N LEU A 492 24.31 -39.88 -29.81
CA LEU A 492 23.00 -40.17 -30.39
C LEU A 492 22.35 -41.40 -29.78
N ASN A 493 23.10 -42.49 -29.57
CA ASN A 493 22.56 -43.68 -28.88
C ASN A 493 22.20 -43.38 -27.43
N ASN A 494 23.05 -42.66 -26.71
CA ASN A 494 22.79 -42.28 -25.31
C ASN A 494 21.55 -41.40 -25.17
N ILE A 495 21.28 -40.50 -26.14
CA ILE A 495 20.06 -39.69 -26.18
C ILE A 495 18.81 -40.58 -26.28
N PHE A 496 18.86 -41.64 -27.09
CA PHE A 496 17.73 -42.55 -27.22
C PHE A 496 17.55 -43.46 -26.01
N GLU A 497 18.64 -43.86 -25.33
CA GLU A 497 18.56 -44.51 -24.02
C GLU A 497 17.88 -43.57 -23.03
N GLN A 498 18.27 -42.29 -22.95
CA GLN A 498 17.63 -41.30 -22.09
C GLN A 498 16.15 -41.07 -22.42
N ILE A 499 15.78 -40.92 -23.71
CA ILE A 499 14.38 -40.79 -24.10
C ILE A 499 13.61 -42.06 -23.74
N SER A 500 14.21 -43.24 -23.94
CA SER A 500 13.61 -44.52 -23.58
C SER A 500 13.41 -44.64 -22.07
N ASP A 501 14.37 -44.22 -21.26
CA ASP A 501 14.30 -44.21 -19.79
C ASP A 501 13.30 -43.17 -19.27
N ASN A 502 13.13 -42.05 -19.97
CA ASN A 502 12.12 -41.03 -19.68
C ASN A 502 10.69 -41.46 -20.07
N ILE A 503 10.50 -42.55 -20.83
CA ILE A 503 9.19 -43.18 -21.00
C ILE A 503 8.70 -43.79 -19.67
N GLU A 504 9.58 -43.94 -18.66
CA GLU A 504 9.28 -44.54 -17.35
C GLU A 504 9.29 -43.58 -16.13
N GLN A 505 9.68 -42.29 -16.24
CA GLN A 505 9.97 -41.49 -15.03
C GLN A 505 9.19 -40.17 -14.95
N GLY A 506 8.22 -40.12 -14.03
CA GLY A 506 7.58 -38.88 -13.57
C GLY A 506 8.55 -38.00 -12.77
N GLY A 507 8.37 -36.67 -12.88
CA GLY A 507 9.14 -35.63 -12.21
C GLY A 507 8.24 -34.70 -11.38
N SER A 508 8.81 -33.60 -10.85
CA SER A 508 8.00 -32.52 -10.24
C SER A 508 7.08 -31.92 -11.30
N ASP A 509 5.80 -31.72 -11.00
CA ASP A 509 4.85 -31.06 -11.91
C ASP A 509 5.02 -29.53 -11.92
N THR A 510 6.02 -29.00 -11.19
CA THR A 510 6.36 -27.58 -11.09
C THR A 510 7.83 -27.31 -11.40
N THR A 511 8.10 -26.15 -12.00
CA THR A 511 9.43 -25.62 -12.34
C THR A 511 10.02 -24.70 -11.28
N LEU A 512 9.30 -24.45 -10.17
CA LEU A 512 9.73 -23.56 -9.10
C LEU A 512 10.95 -24.13 -8.35
N ASP A 513 12.12 -23.49 -8.49
CA ASP A 513 13.38 -23.98 -7.92
C ASP A 513 13.83 -23.15 -6.70
N LYS A 514 15.12 -23.23 -6.32
CA LYS A 514 15.69 -22.47 -5.20
C LYS A 514 15.62 -20.94 -5.36
N ASN A 515 15.40 -20.43 -6.56
CA ASN A 515 15.26 -18.99 -6.83
C ASN A 515 13.86 -18.47 -6.48
N THR A 516 12.90 -19.38 -6.25
CA THR A 516 11.52 -19.06 -5.84
C THR A 516 11.50 -18.15 -4.63
N VAL A 517 10.62 -17.16 -4.64
CA VAL A 517 10.43 -16.20 -3.57
C VAL A 517 8.97 -16.22 -3.10
N ILE A 518 8.75 -16.33 -1.79
CA ILE A 518 7.43 -16.13 -1.18
C ILE A 518 7.42 -14.72 -0.57
N ARG A 519 6.45 -13.89 -0.96
CA ARG A 519 6.25 -12.56 -0.39
C ARG A 519 4.88 -12.44 0.26
N ASP A 520 4.82 -11.78 1.40
CA ASP A 520 3.61 -11.49 2.15
C ASP A 520 3.67 -10.06 2.69
N TRP A 521 2.66 -9.24 2.37
CA TRP A 521 2.56 -7.87 2.84
C TRP A 521 1.43 -7.75 3.85
N VAL A 522 1.77 -7.47 5.11
CA VAL A 522 0.81 -7.25 6.20
C VAL A 522 -0.17 -6.13 5.82
N ALA A 523 -1.44 -6.27 6.21
CA ALA A 523 -2.49 -5.30 5.91
C ALA A 523 -2.30 -4.03 6.75
N GLU A 524 -2.80 -2.89 6.27
CA GLU A 524 -2.58 -1.58 6.91
C GLU A 524 -3.10 -1.48 8.36
N SER A 525 -4.12 -2.27 8.71
CA SER A 525 -4.68 -2.35 10.08
C SER A 525 -3.80 -3.14 11.05
N PHE A 526 -2.74 -3.79 10.58
CA PHE A 526 -1.81 -4.59 11.36
C PHE A 526 -0.38 -4.12 11.15
N GLU A 527 0.49 -4.52 12.07
CA GLU A 527 1.93 -4.32 11.94
C GLU A 527 2.70 -5.53 12.48
N LEU A 528 3.96 -5.63 12.08
CA LEU A 528 4.88 -6.58 12.68
C LEU A 528 5.35 -6.02 14.03
N PRO A 529 5.46 -6.84 15.09
CA PRO A 529 5.91 -6.37 16.39
C PRO A 529 7.24 -5.61 16.32
N GLU A 530 7.37 -4.58 17.15
CA GLU A 530 8.55 -3.70 17.13
C GLU A 530 9.86 -4.51 17.22
N GLY A 531 10.80 -4.24 16.29
CA GLY A 531 12.09 -4.93 16.24
C GLY A 531 12.06 -6.31 15.57
N THR A 532 10.97 -6.69 14.91
CA THR A 532 10.90 -7.90 14.08
C THR A 532 11.96 -7.87 12.97
N THR A 533 12.71 -8.96 12.85
CA THR A 533 13.72 -9.20 11.81
C THR A 533 13.47 -10.56 11.15
N GLY A 534 14.21 -10.87 10.08
CA GLY A 534 14.16 -12.19 9.44
C GLY A 534 14.41 -13.36 10.41
N GLY A 535 15.17 -13.15 11.49
CA GLY A 535 15.41 -14.16 12.52
C GLY A 535 14.21 -14.45 13.43
N ASN A 536 13.16 -13.61 13.39
CA ASN A 536 11.90 -13.81 14.11
C ASN A 536 10.89 -14.62 13.29
N ILE A 537 11.12 -14.77 11.98
CA ILE A 537 10.28 -15.57 11.10
C ILE A 537 10.65 -17.04 11.29
N ALA A 538 9.69 -17.83 11.76
CA ALA A 538 9.89 -19.26 11.94
C ALA A 538 9.82 -19.95 10.57
N LEU A 539 10.95 -20.49 10.14
CA LEU A 539 11.07 -21.31 8.94
C LEU A 539 11.20 -22.76 9.34
N GLU A 540 10.14 -23.53 9.12
CA GLU A 540 10.12 -24.95 9.41
C GLU A 540 9.92 -25.73 8.12
N THR A 541 10.65 -26.82 7.97
CA THR A 541 10.37 -27.77 6.89
C THR A 541 9.92 -29.09 7.47
N TYR A 542 9.02 -29.75 6.76
CA TYR A 542 8.51 -31.05 7.18
C TYR A 542 8.63 -32.05 6.04
N ARG A 543 9.27 -33.18 6.34
CA ARG A 543 9.37 -34.31 5.44
C ARG A 543 8.05 -35.06 5.39
N CYS A 544 7.61 -35.39 4.18
CA CYS A 544 6.48 -36.29 3.99
C CYS A 544 6.87 -37.71 4.41
N THR A 545 6.13 -38.29 5.36
CA THR A 545 6.36 -39.62 5.93
C THR A 545 5.27 -40.64 5.58
N GLY A 546 4.16 -40.16 5.04
CA GLY A 546 2.95 -40.95 4.84
C GLY A 546 1.86 -40.19 4.11
N LYS A 547 0.77 -40.89 3.78
CA LYS A 547 -0.48 -40.31 3.30
C LYS A 547 -1.65 -41.10 3.90
N THR A 548 -2.63 -40.41 4.46
CA THR A 548 -3.85 -41.00 5.03
C THR A 548 -5.06 -40.44 4.29
N GLY A 549 -5.66 -41.24 3.40
CA GLY A 549 -6.66 -40.72 2.47
C GLY A 549 -5.99 -39.81 1.44
N GLU A 550 -6.45 -38.56 1.32
CA GLU A 550 -5.87 -37.54 0.44
C GLU A 550 -4.80 -36.68 1.14
N GLU A 551 -4.70 -36.72 2.47
CA GLU A 551 -3.78 -35.87 3.23
C GLU A 551 -2.43 -36.54 3.50
N TYR A 552 -1.33 -35.82 3.25
CA TYR A 552 0.02 -36.25 3.61
C TYR A 552 0.28 -36.14 5.12
N THR A 553 1.09 -37.05 5.67
CA THR A 553 1.58 -37.00 7.05
C THR A 553 3.02 -36.51 7.08
N TRP A 554 3.36 -35.75 8.11
CA TRP A 554 4.55 -34.91 8.14
C TRP A 554 5.41 -35.17 9.39
N GLU A 555 6.74 -35.13 9.22
CA GLU A 555 7.71 -35.11 10.32
C GLU A 555 8.62 -33.89 10.17
N LYS A 556 8.84 -33.14 11.25
CA LYS A 556 9.64 -31.92 11.22
C LYS A 556 11.12 -32.24 10.97
N ASN A 557 11.74 -31.56 10.00
CA ASN A 557 13.16 -31.66 9.72
C ASN A 557 13.98 -30.84 10.75
N PRO A 558 15.28 -31.17 10.93
CA PRO A 558 16.16 -30.44 11.84
C PRO A 558 16.60 -29.05 11.32
N ASP A 559 16.49 -28.79 10.02
CA ASP A 559 16.89 -27.54 9.37
C ASP A 559 15.84 -27.03 8.37
N ALA A 560 16.01 -25.78 7.93
CA ALA A 560 15.09 -25.10 7.03
C ALA A 560 15.38 -25.34 5.53
N MET A 561 16.27 -26.29 5.20
CA MET A 561 16.60 -26.70 3.82
C MET A 561 16.97 -25.56 2.89
N GLY A 562 17.74 -24.59 3.39
CA GLY A 562 18.18 -23.42 2.62
C GLY A 562 17.20 -22.26 2.58
N ALA A 563 16.04 -22.35 3.25
CA ALA A 563 15.11 -21.22 3.38
C ALA A 563 15.70 -20.09 4.26
N HIS A 564 15.56 -18.85 3.81
CA HIS A 564 15.97 -17.64 4.52
C HIS A 564 14.85 -16.61 4.46
N ALA A 565 14.61 -15.93 5.59
CA ALA A 565 13.60 -14.88 5.68
C ALA A 565 14.26 -13.49 5.77
N ALA A 566 13.66 -12.52 5.11
CA ALA A 566 13.92 -11.10 5.24
C ALA A 566 12.62 -10.38 5.59
N VAL A 567 12.74 -9.26 6.30
CA VAL A 567 11.61 -8.44 6.73
C VAL A 567 11.90 -7.00 6.37
N ASN A 568 10.95 -6.35 5.71
CA ASN A 568 10.91 -4.90 5.58
C ASN A 568 9.80 -4.36 6.48
N ALA A 569 10.19 -3.89 7.67
CA ALA A 569 9.25 -3.40 8.67
C ALA A 569 8.51 -2.12 8.23
N GLU A 570 9.07 -1.32 7.30
CA GLU A 570 8.40 -0.11 6.83
C GLU A 570 7.22 -0.42 5.89
N SER A 571 7.36 -1.44 5.04
CA SER A 571 6.31 -1.89 4.13
C SER A 571 5.44 -3.01 4.68
N GLY A 572 5.80 -3.59 5.83
CA GLY A 572 5.15 -4.79 6.37
C GLY A 572 5.41 -6.06 5.55
N GLU A 573 6.48 -6.09 4.76
CA GLU A 573 6.81 -7.22 3.87
C GLU A 573 7.63 -8.28 4.58
N VAL A 574 7.20 -9.53 4.46
CA VAL A 574 7.95 -10.74 4.81
C VAL A 574 8.29 -11.47 3.52
N GLU A 575 9.60 -11.60 3.24
CA GLU A 575 10.12 -12.29 2.06
C GLU A 575 10.87 -13.56 2.48
N VAL A 576 10.60 -14.70 1.82
CA VAL A 576 11.29 -15.97 2.07
C VAL A 576 11.85 -16.52 0.76
N THR A 577 13.14 -16.87 0.76
CA THR A 577 13.93 -17.32 -0.40
C THR A 577 14.68 -18.61 -0.11
N GLY A 578 15.16 -19.31 -1.14
CA GLY A 578 16.18 -20.37 -1.01
C GLY A 578 15.67 -21.79 -0.79
N PHE A 579 14.36 -22.00 -0.65
CA PHE A 579 13.75 -23.34 -0.63
C PHE A 579 13.51 -23.85 -2.06
N ASN A 580 14.07 -24.99 -2.42
CA ASN A 580 13.93 -25.57 -3.76
C ASN A 580 12.68 -26.46 -3.86
N PHE A 581 11.56 -25.93 -4.38
CA PHE A 581 10.30 -26.68 -4.46
C PHE A 581 10.38 -27.87 -5.43
N ALA A 582 10.98 -27.69 -6.61
CA ALA A 582 11.14 -28.72 -7.63
C ALA A 582 12.04 -29.88 -7.17
N GLU A 583 13.07 -29.64 -6.35
CA GLU A 583 13.87 -30.72 -5.74
C GLU A 583 13.12 -31.43 -4.60
N ASN A 584 12.33 -30.67 -3.85
CA ASN A 584 11.62 -31.12 -2.65
C ASN A 584 10.16 -31.53 -2.87
N TYR A 585 9.73 -31.77 -4.12
CA TYR A 585 8.33 -32.13 -4.38
C TYR A 585 7.83 -33.32 -3.57
N VAL A 586 6.63 -33.18 -3.04
CA VAL A 586 5.98 -34.15 -2.19
C VAL A 586 5.25 -35.14 -3.10
N GLY A 587 5.61 -36.39 -2.92
CA GLY A 587 5.15 -37.47 -3.76
C GLY A 587 5.36 -38.81 -3.11
N THR A 588 4.62 -39.79 -3.60
CA THR A 588 4.86 -41.20 -3.30
C THR A 588 5.99 -41.72 -4.17
N VAL A 589 6.99 -42.35 -3.55
CA VAL A 589 7.98 -43.19 -4.21
C VAL A 589 7.71 -44.60 -3.77
N THR A 590 7.03 -45.37 -4.60
CA THR A 590 6.84 -46.78 -4.30
C THR A 590 7.96 -47.53 -4.98
N GLU A 591 8.69 -48.37 -4.23
CA GLU A 591 9.80 -49.23 -4.67
C GLU A 591 9.51 -50.66 -4.18
N ASN A 592 9.58 -51.68 -5.04
CA ASN A 592 9.33 -53.09 -4.67
C ASN A 592 7.99 -53.36 -3.94
N GLY A 593 6.94 -52.59 -4.23
CA GLY A 593 5.63 -52.71 -3.58
C GLY A 593 5.54 -52.15 -2.15
N GLU A 594 6.61 -51.54 -1.64
CA GLU A 594 6.59 -50.73 -0.43
C GLU A 594 6.47 -49.25 -0.81
N THR A 595 5.36 -48.60 -0.43
CA THR A 595 5.20 -47.16 -0.62
C THR A 595 6.07 -46.41 0.39
N SER A 596 7.10 -45.76 -0.10
CA SER A 596 7.82 -44.72 0.63
C SER A 596 7.34 -43.33 0.20
N TYR A 597 7.60 -42.34 1.03
CA TYR A 597 7.17 -40.98 0.79
C TYR A 597 8.40 -40.09 0.73
N ARG A 598 8.40 -39.16 -0.23
CA ARG A 598 9.48 -38.19 -0.43
C ARG A 598 8.94 -36.76 -0.37
N GLY A 599 9.88 -35.83 -0.40
CA GLY A 599 9.60 -34.41 -0.47
C GLY A 599 9.42 -33.77 0.89
N ASN A 600 9.41 -32.45 0.86
CA ASN A 600 9.33 -31.60 2.03
C ASN A 600 8.40 -30.44 1.73
N LYS A 601 7.59 -30.05 2.72
CA LYS A 601 6.88 -28.78 2.69
C LYS A 601 7.64 -27.70 3.44
N LEU A 602 7.49 -26.47 3.00
CA LEU A 602 7.93 -25.28 3.72
C LEU A 602 6.73 -24.73 4.50
N VAL A 603 6.97 -24.39 5.77
CA VAL A 603 6.03 -23.71 6.66
C VAL A 603 6.70 -22.45 7.19
N ILE A 604 6.08 -21.31 6.89
CA ILE A 604 6.52 -19.98 7.31
C ILE A 604 5.53 -19.49 8.34
N SER A 605 6.00 -19.12 9.53
CA SER A 605 5.15 -18.56 10.57
C SER A 605 5.73 -17.28 11.18
N PHE A 606 4.88 -16.28 11.37
CA PHE A 606 5.25 -15.03 12.05
C PHE A 606 4.03 -14.41 12.75
N THR A 607 4.29 -13.46 13.65
CA THR A 607 3.26 -12.80 14.45
C THR A 607 3.04 -11.39 13.94
N ILE A 608 1.78 -10.96 13.90
CA ILE A 608 1.35 -9.58 13.67
C ILE A 608 0.51 -9.10 14.85
N GLU A 609 0.43 -7.79 15.05
CA GLU A 609 -0.44 -7.16 16.05
C GLU A 609 -1.26 -6.04 15.40
N PRO A 610 -2.48 -5.74 15.92
CA PRO A 610 -3.23 -4.57 15.48
C PRO A 610 -2.37 -3.33 15.58
N LYS A 611 -2.32 -2.55 14.50
CA LYS A 611 -1.54 -1.32 14.44
C LYS A 611 -2.07 -0.32 15.46
N GLU A 612 -1.18 0.37 16.17
CA GLU A 612 -1.57 1.37 17.18
C GLU A 612 -2.52 2.43 16.57
N GLY A 613 -3.75 2.51 17.09
CA GLY A 613 -4.79 3.41 16.57
C GLY A 613 -5.94 2.72 15.82
N PHE A 614 -5.83 1.42 15.54
CA PHE A 614 -6.91 0.65 14.92
C PHE A 614 -8.06 0.38 15.91
N LEU A 615 -9.31 0.60 15.50
CA LEU A 615 -10.48 0.45 16.38
C LEU A 615 -11.01 -0.99 16.51
N GLY A 616 -10.56 -1.90 15.66
CA GLY A 616 -11.01 -3.30 15.62
C GLY A 616 -12.07 -3.57 14.56
N GLY A 617 -12.81 -4.68 14.69
CA GLY A 617 -13.83 -5.12 13.74
C GLY A 617 -13.83 -6.63 13.51
N ASN A 618 -14.78 -7.13 12.72
CA ASN A 618 -14.85 -8.54 12.34
C ASN A 618 -14.34 -8.74 10.91
N GLN A 619 -13.82 -9.94 10.64
CA GLN A 619 -13.31 -10.33 9.32
C GLN A 619 -12.29 -9.34 8.74
N VAL A 620 -11.40 -8.82 9.58
CA VAL A 620 -10.32 -7.90 9.21
C VAL A 620 -9.24 -8.69 8.45
N PRO A 621 -8.94 -8.35 7.18
CA PRO A 621 -7.86 -8.97 6.40
C PRO A 621 -6.51 -8.78 7.09
N THR A 622 -5.72 -9.86 7.19
CA THR A 622 -4.41 -9.81 7.85
C THR A 622 -3.27 -9.36 6.94
N ASN A 623 -3.46 -9.44 5.63
CA ASN A 623 -2.49 -9.04 4.61
C ASN A 623 -3.16 -8.30 3.45
N SER A 624 -2.40 -7.42 2.80
CA SER A 624 -2.82 -6.76 1.57
C SER A 624 -2.65 -7.69 0.36
N SER A 625 -1.58 -8.49 0.33
CA SER A 625 -1.34 -9.52 -0.69
C SER A 625 -0.31 -10.54 -0.20
N ALA A 626 -0.32 -11.75 -0.76
CA ALA A 626 0.71 -12.75 -0.53
C ALA A 626 0.79 -13.70 -1.73
N GLY A 627 2.00 -14.11 -2.13
CA GLY A 627 2.19 -14.95 -3.32
C GLY A 627 3.54 -15.64 -3.42
N ILE A 628 3.60 -16.61 -4.33
CA ILE A 628 4.78 -17.40 -4.69
C ILE A 628 5.25 -16.94 -6.07
N TYR A 629 6.48 -16.47 -6.16
CA TYR A 629 7.10 -15.86 -7.34
C TYR A 629 8.20 -16.76 -7.87
N GLU A 630 8.34 -16.85 -9.19
CA GLU A 630 9.37 -17.67 -9.84
C GLU A 630 10.79 -17.23 -9.46
N SER A 631 11.00 -15.94 -9.26
CA SER A 631 12.29 -15.38 -8.81
C SER A 631 12.12 -14.02 -8.12
N GLY A 632 13.20 -13.51 -7.53
CA GLY A 632 13.20 -12.18 -6.89
C GLY A 632 12.95 -11.01 -7.85
N ASP A 633 13.19 -11.20 -9.15
CA ASP A 633 12.96 -10.18 -10.19
C ASP A 633 11.53 -10.23 -10.77
N ALA A 634 10.73 -11.24 -10.41
CA ALA A 634 9.37 -11.38 -10.91
C ALA A 634 8.43 -10.34 -10.26
N GLU A 635 7.65 -9.64 -11.09
CA GLU A 635 6.67 -8.64 -10.67
C GLU A 635 5.31 -9.27 -10.31
N GLU A 636 4.95 -10.38 -10.93
CA GLU A 636 3.66 -11.07 -10.74
C GLU A 636 3.88 -12.46 -10.11
N PRO A 637 3.03 -12.88 -9.15
CA PRO A 637 3.13 -14.20 -8.56
C PRO A 637 2.66 -15.29 -9.53
N VAL A 638 3.31 -16.46 -9.48
CA VAL A 638 2.84 -17.69 -10.13
C VAL A 638 1.60 -18.24 -9.40
N PHE A 639 1.59 -18.12 -8.08
CA PHE A 639 0.47 -18.52 -7.22
C PHE A 639 0.19 -17.45 -6.17
N GLU A 640 -1.08 -17.08 -6.00
CA GLU A 640 -1.53 -16.15 -4.95
C GLU A 640 -2.14 -16.92 -3.79
N TYR A 641 -1.76 -16.56 -2.56
CA TYR A 641 -2.41 -17.07 -1.36
C TYR A 641 -3.73 -16.33 -1.13
N GLU A 642 -4.70 -17.05 -0.59
CA GLU A 642 -5.88 -16.40 -0.04
C GLU A 642 -5.52 -15.52 1.16
N VAL A 643 -6.39 -14.53 1.41
CA VAL A 643 -6.21 -13.53 2.47
C VAL A 643 -7.03 -13.97 3.69
N PRO A 644 -6.41 -14.59 4.73
CA PRO A 644 -7.16 -14.93 5.93
C PRO A 644 -7.57 -13.66 6.68
N VAL A 645 -8.74 -13.75 7.29
CA VAL A 645 -9.35 -12.69 8.08
C VAL A 645 -9.38 -13.06 9.56
N VAL A 646 -9.34 -12.06 10.43
CA VAL A 646 -9.43 -12.24 11.89
C VAL A 646 -10.41 -11.24 12.49
N ASP A 647 -10.92 -11.56 13.68
CA ASP A 647 -11.75 -10.63 14.44
C ASP A 647 -10.88 -9.91 15.48
N VAL A 648 -10.90 -8.59 15.45
CA VAL A 648 -10.17 -7.71 16.36
C VAL A 648 -11.15 -7.07 17.34
N PRO A 649 -11.02 -7.31 18.66
CA PRO A 649 -11.90 -6.72 19.65
C PRO A 649 -11.93 -5.19 19.56
N ILE A 650 -13.13 -4.62 19.71
CA ILE A 650 -13.29 -3.17 19.88
C ILE A 650 -13.08 -2.87 21.36
N GLU A 651 -12.21 -1.92 21.66
CA GLU A 651 -11.90 -1.54 23.05
C GLU A 651 -13.04 -0.75 23.72
N GLU A 652 -13.01 -0.70 25.05
CA GLU A 652 -14.01 0.01 25.85
C GLU A 652 -14.07 1.49 25.48
N ILE A 653 -15.29 2.02 25.37
CA ILE A 653 -15.52 3.43 25.02
C ILE A 653 -15.70 4.24 26.29
N THR A 654 -14.83 5.23 26.49
CA THR A 654 -15.00 6.25 27.52
C THR A 654 -15.55 7.52 26.89
N VAL A 655 -16.71 7.95 27.35
CA VAL A 655 -17.31 9.25 27.00
C VAL A 655 -17.19 10.16 28.22
N THR A 656 -16.92 11.44 27.99
CA THR A 656 -17.02 12.48 29.03
C THR A 656 -17.86 13.62 28.51
N ALA A 657 -19.02 13.80 29.12
CA ALA A 657 -20.00 14.82 28.77
C ALA A 657 -19.91 15.97 29.80
N PRO A 658 -19.32 17.11 29.46
CA PRO A 658 -19.16 18.20 30.42
C PRO A 658 -20.49 18.91 30.70
N ASP A 659 -20.61 19.49 31.89
CA ASP A 659 -21.66 20.45 32.19
C ASP A 659 -21.52 21.69 31.28
N LYS A 660 -22.66 22.26 30.88
CA LYS A 660 -22.76 23.47 30.07
C LYS A 660 -23.60 24.52 30.78
N ASP A 661 -22.98 25.67 31.03
CA ASP A 661 -23.65 26.82 31.62
C ASP A 661 -24.23 27.71 30.50
N ILE A 662 -25.52 28.02 30.58
CA ILE A 662 -26.23 28.86 29.61
C ILE A 662 -27.04 29.96 30.30
N TYR A 663 -27.37 31.02 29.57
CA TYR A 663 -28.32 32.03 30.04
C TYR A 663 -29.77 31.59 29.80
N LEU A 664 -30.69 32.11 30.59
CA LEU A 664 -32.13 31.89 30.44
C LEU A 664 -32.62 32.14 28.98
N LEU A 665 -33.41 31.20 28.46
CA LEU A 665 -33.91 31.13 27.08
C LEU A 665 -32.85 30.91 25.99
N GLN A 666 -31.59 30.64 26.35
CA GLN A 666 -30.56 30.33 25.36
C GLN A 666 -30.78 28.93 24.78
N ASP A 667 -30.68 28.84 23.45
CA ASP A 667 -30.78 27.57 22.74
C ASP A 667 -29.47 26.77 22.87
N VAL A 668 -29.59 25.44 22.90
CA VAL A 668 -28.45 24.52 22.83
C VAL A 668 -28.67 23.52 21.71
N SER A 669 -27.74 23.48 20.77
CA SER A 669 -27.76 22.54 19.64
C SER A 669 -26.89 21.31 19.91
N PRO A 670 -27.19 20.15 19.28
CA PRO A 670 -26.33 18.97 19.36
C PRO A 670 -24.90 19.23 18.88
N ALA A 671 -24.70 20.14 17.92
CA ALA A 671 -23.38 20.49 17.41
C ALA A 671 -22.49 21.12 18.49
N GLU A 672 -23.07 21.95 19.35
CA GLU A 672 -22.32 22.53 20.47
C GLU A 672 -22.02 21.49 21.57
N LEU A 673 -22.92 20.51 21.77
CA LEU A 673 -22.67 19.42 22.71
C LEU A 673 -21.53 18.51 22.21
N ARG A 674 -21.45 18.25 20.90
CA ARG A 674 -20.33 17.52 20.30
C ARG A 674 -18.99 18.21 20.55
N GLN A 675 -18.94 19.54 20.42
CA GLN A 675 -17.71 20.30 20.60
C GLN A 675 -17.11 20.19 22.01
N GLY A 676 -17.96 20.04 23.04
CA GLY A 676 -17.51 19.85 24.42
C GLY A 676 -17.25 18.40 24.81
N THR A 677 -17.85 17.43 24.11
CA THR A 677 -17.80 16.02 24.48
C THR A 677 -16.49 15.38 24.04
N THR A 678 -15.77 14.74 24.96
CA THR A 678 -14.56 13.98 24.62
C THR A 678 -14.84 12.48 24.63
N VAL A 679 -14.34 11.77 23.61
CA VAL A 679 -14.57 10.34 23.43
C VAL A 679 -13.27 9.62 23.17
N LYS A 680 -13.10 8.48 23.83
CA LYS A 680 -12.00 7.55 23.59
C LYS A 680 -12.51 6.15 23.36
N VAL A 681 -11.94 5.46 22.38
CA VAL A 681 -12.06 4.01 22.20
C VAL A 681 -10.72 3.43 22.60
N GLY A 682 -10.62 2.85 23.80
CA GLY A 682 -9.32 2.55 24.37
C GLY A 682 -8.47 3.81 24.57
N ASP A 683 -7.30 3.85 23.93
CA ASP A 683 -6.41 5.01 23.89
C ASP A 683 -6.63 5.96 22.69
N VAL A 684 -7.49 5.59 21.74
CA VAL A 684 -7.76 6.37 20.52
C VAL A 684 -8.78 7.48 20.79
N ASN A 685 -8.44 8.74 20.47
CA ASN A 685 -9.37 9.86 20.61
C ASN A 685 -10.24 10.01 19.36
N LEU A 686 -11.53 10.25 19.57
CA LEU A 686 -12.49 10.57 18.51
C LEU A 686 -12.86 12.05 18.62
N ASP A 687 -12.74 12.78 17.51
CA ASP A 687 -13.21 14.16 17.40
C ASP A 687 -14.61 14.18 16.77
N LEU A 688 -15.65 14.34 17.60
CA LEU A 688 -17.04 14.37 17.13
C LEU A 688 -17.37 15.54 16.20
N THR A 689 -16.45 16.50 16.02
CA THR A 689 -16.67 17.69 15.18
C THR A 689 -16.04 17.60 13.80
N GLU A 690 -15.15 16.64 13.58
CA GLU A 690 -14.46 16.42 12.30
C GLU A 690 -15.11 15.31 11.46
N GLU A 691 -14.87 15.35 10.15
CA GLU A 691 -15.25 14.23 9.29
C GLU A 691 -14.51 12.96 9.71
N ASN A 692 -15.19 11.81 9.63
CA ASN A 692 -14.66 10.50 10.06
C ASN A 692 -14.10 10.49 11.49
N TYR A 693 -14.59 11.36 12.36
CA TYR A 693 -14.17 11.48 13.75
C TYR A 693 -12.68 11.82 13.94
N GLY A 694 -12.04 12.42 12.93
CA GLY A 694 -10.61 12.73 12.93
C GLY A 694 -9.69 11.53 12.71
N LEU A 695 -10.23 10.41 12.22
CA LEU A 695 -9.50 9.15 11.99
C LEU A 695 -9.05 9.00 10.53
N GLU A 696 -7.94 8.30 10.32
CA GLU A 696 -7.52 7.82 9.00
C GLU A 696 -8.36 6.60 8.57
N ASP A 697 -8.52 6.38 7.27
CA ASP A 697 -9.39 5.35 6.70
C ASP A 697 -9.15 3.95 7.32
N TRP A 698 -7.90 3.54 7.48
CA TRP A 698 -7.55 2.22 8.04
C TRP A 698 -7.93 2.04 9.52
N GLN A 699 -8.07 3.13 10.29
CA GLN A 699 -8.37 3.07 11.72
C GLN A 699 -9.80 2.61 11.97
N TYR A 700 -10.74 2.98 11.10
CA TYR A 700 -12.17 2.71 11.26
C TYR A 700 -12.78 1.87 10.12
N ALA A 701 -11.98 1.43 9.14
CA ALA A 701 -12.44 0.71 7.93
C ALA A 701 -13.33 -0.52 8.17
N TYR A 702 -13.32 -1.10 9.37
CA TYR A 702 -14.06 -2.31 9.71
C TYR A 702 -15.08 -2.09 10.84
N VAL A 703 -15.37 -0.83 11.17
CA VAL A 703 -16.36 -0.42 12.18
C VAL A 703 -17.28 0.67 11.68
N GLN A 704 -18.48 0.73 12.25
CA GLN A 704 -19.41 1.84 12.15
C GLN A 704 -19.44 2.58 13.48
N ILE A 705 -19.23 3.88 13.43
CA ILE A 705 -19.28 4.76 14.59
C ILE A 705 -20.59 5.54 14.55
N GLN A 706 -21.28 5.58 15.68
CA GLN A 706 -22.51 6.34 15.84
C GLN A 706 -22.48 7.13 17.15
N ASP A 707 -22.68 8.44 17.06
CA ASP A 707 -22.91 9.32 18.20
C ASP A 707 -24.39 9.76 18.29
N GLU A 708 -24.93 9.73 19.51
CA GLU A 708 -26.30 10.15 19.82
C GLU A 708 -26.32 11.03 21.07
N PHE A 709 -27.12 12.10 21.03
CA PHE A 709 -27.38 12.98 22.16
C PHE A 709 -28.86 12.89 22.52
N THR A 710 -29.18 12.53 23.76
CA THR A 710 -30.56 12.36 24.22
C THR A 710 -30.87 13.20 25.45
N ALA A 711 -32.08 13.73 25.52
CA ALA A 711 -32.57 14.49 26.67
C ALA A 711 -32.97 13.53 27.78
N ASN A 712 -33.11 14.08 28.99
CA ASN A 712 -33.61 13.33 30.14
C ASN A 712 -34.96 12.64 29.80
N GLY A 713 -34.95 11.30 29.72
CA GLY A 713 -36.06 10.48 29.21
C GLY A 713 -35.80 9.70 27.92
N GLY A 714 -34.62 9.81 27.31
CA GLY A 714 -34.14 8.97 26.21
C GLY A 714 -34.63 9.38 24.82
N GLN A 715 -35.13 10.60 24.65
CA GLN A 715 -35.53 11.15 23.36
C GLN A 715 -34.34 11.87 22.71
N LEU A 716 -34.07 11.60 21.43
CA LEU A 716 -33.05 12.31 20.65
C LEU A 716 -33.25 13.82 20.74
N ILE A 717 -32.15 14.52 21.05
CA ILE A 717 -32.09 15.98 21.15
C ILE A 717 -32.01 16.57 19.74
N GLY A 718 -33.01 17.36 19.36
CA GLY A 718 -32.88 18.37 18.31
C GLY A 718 -32.29 19.67 18.89
N ASP A 719 -32.65 20.84 18.39
CA ASP A 719 -32.31 22.06 19.11
C ASP A 719 -33.15 22.15 20.40
N MET A 720 -32.49 22.30 21.55
CA MET A 720 -33.14 22.56 22.82
C MET A 720 -33.39 24.06 22.91
N THR A 721 -34.62 24.49 22.62
CA THR A 721 -34.96 25.91 22.56
C THR A 721 -35.68 26.40 23.82
N ASP A 722 -35.56 27.70 24.09
CA ASP A 722 -36.31 28.38 25.16
C ASP A 722 -36.12 27.78 26.56
N LEU A 723 -34.89 27.33 26.89
CA LEU A 723 -34.61 26.65 28.16
C LEU A 723 -34.80 27.59 29.37
N ARG A 724 -35.69 27.20 30.29
CA ARG A 724 -36.03 27.95 31.52
C ARG A 724 -35.55 27.31 32.82
N GLU A 725 -35.39 26.00 32.82
CA GLU A 725 -34.97 25.23 33.98
C GLU A 725 -33.78 24.37 33.61
N ASP A 726 -32.99 24.00 34.61
CA ASP A 726 -31.89 23.08 34.42
C ASP A 726 -32.38 21.77 33.82
N THR A 727 -31.58 21.22 32.93
CA THR A 727 -31.85 19.93 32.29
C THR A 727 -30.56 19.15 32.18
N SER A 728 -30.65 17.92 31.70
CA SER A 728 -29.47 17.10 31.44
C SER A 728 -29.56 16.45 30.08
N TYR A 729 -28.38 16.14 29.54
CA TYR A 729 -28.22 15.42 28.29
C TYR A 729 -27.30 14.23 28.52
N THR A 730 -27.57 13.15 27.80
CA THR A 730 -26.68 11.99 27.74
C THR A 730 -26.01 11.98 26.37
N ALA A 731 -24.68 12.00 26.35
CA ALA A 731 -23.90 11.72 25.16
C ALA A 731 -23.60 10.22 25.11
N THR A 732 -23.96 9.56 24.02
CA THR A 732 -23.72 8.12 23.82
C THR A 732 -22.95 7.94 22.52
N VAL A 733 -21.85 7.19 22.57
CA VAL A 733 -21.13 6.77 21.38
C VAL A 733 -21.09 5.25 21.34
N THR A 734 -21.42 4.70 20.17
CA THR A 734 -21.38 3.28 19.89
C THR A 734 -20.44 3.02 18.72
N VAL A 735 -19.54 2.05 18.88
CA VAL A 735 -18.69 1.53 17.81
C VAL A 735 -19.09 0.07 17.58
N MET A 736 -19.49 -0.24 16.36
CA MET A 736 -20.01 -1.55 15.97
C MET A 736 -19.12 -2.14 14.87
N PRO A 737 -18.86 -3.45 14.84
CA PRO A 737 -18.26 -4.06 13.65
C PRO A 737 -19.13 -3.80 12.42
N GLU A 738 -18.53 -3.42 11.29
CA GLU A 738 -19.26 -3.23 10.03
C GLU A 738 -19.88 -4.56 9.56
N ILE A 739 -19.15 -5.65 9.76
CA ILE A 739 -19.63 -7.02 9.54
C ILE A 739 -20.06 -7.61 10.88
N SER A 740 -21.34 -7.94 11.03
CA SER A 740 -21.88 -8.46 12.29
C SER A 740 -21.50 -9.91 12.61
N GLU A 741 -20.97 -10.65 11.63
CA GLU A 741 -20.55 -12.05 11.81
C GLU A 741 -19.08 -12.11 12.26
N GLY A 742 -18.85 -12.43 13.53
CA GLY A 742 -17.53 -12.62 14.13
C GLY A 742 -17.57 -12.57 15.66
N LYS A 743 -16.40 -12.45 16.29
CA LYS A 743 -16.24 -12.38 17.76
C LYS A 743 -16.19 -10.96 18.32
N ALA A 744 -15.89 -9.94 17.53
CA ALA A 744 -15.90 -8.56 17.99
C ALA A 744 -17.36 -8.15 18.24
N GLU A 745 -17.61 -7.59 19.42
CA GLU A 745 -18.93 -7.15 19.87
C GLU A 745 -19.00 -5.62 19.90
N PRO A 746 -20.16 -5.02 19.60
CA PRO A 746 -20.33 -3.58 19.71
C PRO A 746 -19.98 -3.08 21.12
N GLN A 747 -19.26 -1.96 21.18
CA GLN A 747 -19.00 -1.24 22.43
C GLN A 747 -19.81 0.05 22.44
N THR A 748 -20.32 0.40 23.62
CA THR A 748 -21.08 1.63 23.84
C THR A 748 -20.57 2.31 25.11
N GLY A 749 -20.19 3.58 24.98
CA GLY A 749 -19.86 4.45 26.09
C GLY A 749 -20.90 5.56 26.19
N SER A 750 -21.23 5.98 27.41
CA SER A 750 -22.14 7.09 27.65
C SER A 750 -21.80 7.84 28.91
N ASP A 751 -22.01 9.15 28.89
CA ASP A 751 -21.90 10.01 30.08
C ASP A 751 -23.00 11.07 30.07
N GLU A 752 -23.33 11.60 31.24
CA GLU A 752 -24.37 12.61 31.44
C GLU A 752 -23.76 13.95 31.81
N GLY A 753 -24.11 14.99 31.05
CA GLY A 753 -23.78 16.38 31.37
C GLY A 753 -25.03 17.18 31.74
N ASN A 754 -24.88 18.15 32.63
CA ASN A 754 -25.95 19.07 33.00
C ASN A 754 -25.93 20.31 32.12
N ILE A 755 -27.11 20.87 31.87
CA ILE A 755 -27.28 22.20 31.27
C ILE A 755 -27.84 23.10 32.38
N ASN A 756 -26.98 23.97 32.90
CA ASN A 756 -27.30 24.85 34.01
C ASN A 756 -27.81 26.19 33.48
N VAL A 757 -29.04 26.54 33.82
CA VAL A 757 -29.69 27.77 33.37
C VAL A 757 -29.46 28.88 34.39
N TYR A 758 -28.64 29.85 34.02
CA TYR A 758 -28.41 31.06 34.80
C TYR A 758 -29.57 32.03 34.58
N LYS A 759 -30.16 32.50 35.68
CA LYS A 759 -31.32 33.40 35.71
C LYS A 759 -30.90 34.79 36.19
N PRO A 760 -31.55 35.87 35.71
CA PRO A 760 -31.17 37.22 36.12
C PRO A 760 -31.63 37.51 37.56
N GLU A 761 -30.82 38.25 38.30
CA GLU A 761 -31.13 38.81 39.61
C GLU A 761 -30.90 40.32 39.57
N LEU A 762 -31.97 41.08 39.83
CA LEU A 762 -31.97 42.53 39.80
C LEU A 762 -32.01 43.08 41.21
N THR A 763 -31.00 43.88 41.57
CA THR A 763 -30.97 44.58 42.85
C THR A 763 -31.49 45.99 42.69
N TYR A 764 -32.53 46.32 43.45
CA TYR A 764 -33.13 47.66 43.48
C TYR A 764 -32.87 48.39 44.79
N GLN A 765 -32.75 49.70 44.69
CA GLN A 765 -32.82 50.64 45.81
C GLN A 765 -34.02 51.58 45.68
N ASP A 766 -34.51 52.05 46.81
CA ASP A 766 -35.59 53.03 46.85
C ASP A 766 -35.11 54.42 46.43
N SER A 767 -36.06 55.30 46.10
CA SER A 767 -35.75 56.72 45.85
C SER A 767 -36.78 57.64 46.48
N ASN A 768 -36.38 58.89 46.74
CA ASN A 768 -37.30 59.90 47.24
C ASN A 768 -37.91 60.69 46.08
N VAL A 769 -39.22 60.83 46.08
CA VAL A 769 -39.98 61.72 45.18
C VAL A 769 -40.82 62.69 46.00
N TYR A 770 -41.45 63.68 45.38
CA TYR A 770 -42.24 64.68 46.10
C TYR A 770 -43.67 64.76 45.57
N TYR A 771 -44.65 64.86 46.46
CA TYR A 771 -46.06 65.08 46.12
C TYR A 771 -46.21 66.31 45.21
N GLY A 772 -46.96 66.21 44.11
CA GLY A 772 -47.09 67.25 43.06
C GLY A 772 -45.85 67.43 42.17
N GLY A 773 -44.74 66.73 42.45
CA GLY A 773 -43.52 66.73 41.65
C GLY A 773 -43.67 65.92 40.36
N THR A 774 -42.75 66.09 39.42
CA THR A 774 -42.69 65.27 38.19
C THR A 774 -42.30 63.84 38.55
N ALA A 775 -43.06 62.86 38.07
CA ALA A 775 -42.73 61.46 38.23
C ALA A 775 -41.43 61.10 37.49
N PRO A 776 -40.60 60.18 38.00
CA PRO A 776 -39.42 59.73 37.28
C PRO A 776 -39.79 59.12 35.92
N ALA A 777 -38.95 59.35 34.91
CA ALA A 777 -39.09 58.68 33.61
C ALA A 777 -38.52 57.25 33.69
N ASP A 778 -38.89 56.37 32.77
CA ASP A 778 -38.48 54.96 32.80
C ASP A 778 -36.97 54.76 32.84
N ASN A 779 -36.21 55.58 32.10
CA ASN A 779 -34.75 55.56 32.12
C ASN A 779 -34.15 55.92 33.49
N THR A 780 -34.89 56.64 34.33
CA THR A 780 -34.45 57.05 35.65
C THR A 780 -34.52 55.87 36.59
N TYR A 781 -35.56 55.04 36.51
CA TYR A 781 -35.63 53.80 37.28
C TYR A 781 -34.46 52.86 36.94
N ALA A 782 -34.14 52.70 35.65
CA ALA A 782 -33.03 51.84 35.22
C ALA A 782 -31.63 52.35 35.61
N THR A 783 -31.45 53.66 35.82
CA THR A 783 -30.12 54.26 36.11
C THR A 783 -29.93 54.65 37.57
N VAL A 784 -31.03 54.86 38.30
CA VAL A 784 -31.01 55.29 39.70
C VAL A 784 -31.46 54.17 40.62
N ASN A 785 -32.55 53.46 40.28
CA ASN A 785 -33.13 52.48 41.19
C ASN A 785 -32.55 51.08 40.99
N LEU A 786 -32.28 50.66 39.75
CA LEU A 786 -31.57 49.41 39.48
C LEU A 786 -30.07 49.61 39.74
N THR A 787 -29.55 49.01 40.80
CA THR A 787 -28.16 49.20 41.24
C THR A 787 -27.23 48.07 40.79
N ASP A 788 -27.77 46.87 40.57
CA ASP A 788 -26.98 45.72 40.14
C ASP A 788 -27.81 44.76 39.29
N THR A 789 -27.15 44.07 38.37
CA THR A 789 -27.73 43.02 37.52
C THR A 789 -26.73 41.89 37.44
N LYS A 790 -27.09 40.76 38.04
CA LYS A 790 -26.27 39.55 38.05
C LYS A 790 -27.02 38.41 37.41
N TRP A 791 -26.29 37.45 36.87
CA TRP A 791 -26.85 36.20 36.39
C TRP A 791 -26.39 35.10 37.32
N LYS A 792 -27.33 34.36 37.89
CA LYS A 792 -27.05 33.38 38.94
C LYS A 792 -27.72 32.05 38.63
N HIS A 793 -27.02 30.98 38.94
CA HIS A 793 -27.57 29.64 38.96
C HIS A 793 -27.57 29.14 40.41
N THR A 794 -28.58 28.34 40.76
CA THR A 794 -28.67 27.70 42.07
C THR A 794 -28.79 26.21 41.85
N ASP A 795 -27.77 25.47 42.25
CA ASP A 795 -27.74 24.01 42.09
C ASP A 795 -28.81 23.33 42.97
N ALA A 796 -28.99 22.02 42.77
CA ALA A 796 -29.96 21.22 43.53
C ALA A 796 -29.69 21.20 45.05
N GLU A 797 -28.43 21.41 45.46
CA GLU A 797 -27.98 21.51 46.84
C GLU A 797 -28.18 22.91 47.46
N GLY A 798 -28.56 23.91 46.65
CA GLY A 798 -28.80 25.29 47.05
C GLY A 798 -27.57 26.20 47.03
N THR A 799 -26.47 25.76 46.41
CA THR A 799 -25.29 26.58 46.16
C THR A 799 -25.56 27.57 45.04
N VAL A 800 -25.24 28.84 45.27
CA VAL A 800 -25.43 29.90 44.28
C VAL A 800 -24.11 30.24 43.60
N THR A 801 -24.07 30.16 42.28
CA THR A 801 -22.94 30.59 41.44
C THR A 801 -23.33 31.81 40.61
N GLU A 802 -22.37 32.69 40.33
CA GLU A 802 -22.56 33.84 39.43
C GLU A 802 -21.98 33.48 38.05
N ALA A 803 -22.64 33.94 36.98
CA ALA A 803 -22.24 33.65 35.60
C ALA A 803 -20.84 34.17 35.28
N ASP A 804 -20.04 33.36 34.59
CA ASP A 804 -18.72 33.75 34.10
C ASP A 804 -18.80 34.14 32.61
N VAL A 805 -18.55 35.41 32.34
CA VAL A 805 -18.63 35.99 30.98
C VAL A 805 -17.53 35.45 30.06
N GLU A 806 -16.39 34.99 30.60
CA GLU A 806 -15.31 34.44 29.78
C GLU A 806 -15.68 33.08 29.19
N THR A 807 -16.47 32.26 29.91
CA THR A 807 -16.88 30.92 29.48
C THR A 807 -18.26 30.89 28.84
N MET A 808 -19.22 31.63 29.38
CA MET A 808 -20.61 31.67 28.90
C MET A 808 -20.82 32.69 27.79
N GLY A 809 -19.88 33.60 27.58
CA GLY A 809 -20.03 34.73 26.69
C GLY A 809 -20.96 35.81 27.25
N ARG A 810 -21.43 36.70 26.36
CA ARG A 810 -22.19 37.88 26.74
C ARG A 810 -23.63 37.52 27.11
N ALA A 811 -24.05 37.90 28.32
CA ALA A 811 -25.44 37.77 28.77
C ALA A 811 -26.45 38.47 27.83
N PRO A 812 -27.67 37.93 27.69
CA PRO A 812 -28.71 38.55 26.88
C PRO A 812 -29.15 39.89 27.46
N GLU A 813 -29.61 40.79 26.59
CA GLU A 813 -30.08 42.12 27.00
C GLU A 813 -31.47 42.03 27.64
N LEU A 814 -31.61 42.59 28.85
CA LEU A 814 -32.87 42.64 29.56
C LEU A 814 -33.66 43.89 29.17
N GLY A 815 -34.83 43.70 28.57
CA GLY A 815 -35.83 44.74 28.41
C GLY A 815 -36.67 44.86 29.68
N ILE A 816 -36.53 45.95 30.44
CA ILE A 816 -37.26 46.17 31.70
C ILE A 816 -38.31 47.28 31.51
N MET A 817 -39.55 46.97 31.88
CA MET A 817 -40.66 47.92 31.91
C MET A 817 -41.09 48.14 33.37
N TYR A 818 -41.07 49.41 33.80
CA TYR A 818 -41.45 49.79 35.16
C TYR A 818 -42.93 50.15 35.22
N VAL A 819 -43.62 49.63 36.23
CA VAL A 819 -45.05 49.85 36.41
C VAL A 819 -45.30 50.40 37.81
N PRO A 820 -45.35 51.73 37.97
CA PRO A 820 -45.77 52.35 39.22
C PRO A 820 -47.22 51.99 39.57
N GLU A 821 -47.53 51.96 40.85
CA GLU A 821 -48.87 51.64 41.36
C GLU A 821 -49.96 52.50 40.70
N ALA A 822 -51.00 51.82 40.20
CA ALA A 822 -52.07 52.46 39.44
C ALA A 822 -52.77 53.56 40.24
N GLY A 823 -52.99 54.73 39.61
CA GLY A 823 -53.69 55.87 40.21
C GLY A 823 -52.85 56.75 41.13
N LYS A 824 -51.58 56.39 41.42
CA LYS A 824 -50.67 57.22 42.23
C LYS A 824 -49.93 58.29 41.41
N ILE A 825 -49.90 58.15 40.09
CA ILE A 825 -49.35 59.11 39.13
C ILE A 825 -50.49 59.57 38.21
N GLU A 826 -50.68 60.89 38.10
CA GLU A 826 -51.68 61.52 37.23
C GLU A 826 -51.00 62.64 36.43
N ASP A 827 -51.21 62.68 35.11
CA ASP A 827 -50.59 63.65 34.19
C ASP A 827 -49.05 63.80 34.33
N GLY A 828 -48.37 62.69 34.63
CA GLY A 828 -46.91 62.66 34.84
C GLY A 828 -46.46 63.29 36.16
N LYS A 829 -47.37 63.52 37.11
CA LYS A 829 -47.12 64.07 38.44
C LYS A 829 -47.45 63.07 39.55
N ILE A 830 -46.71 63.15 40.65
CA ILE A 830 -46.99 62.38 41.88
C ILE A 830 -48.30 62.89 42.49
N ASN A 831 -49.35 62.09 42.48
CA ASN A 831 -50.70 62.50 42.90
C ASN A 831 -51.13 61.93 44.27
N THR A 832 -50.19 61.35 45.00
CA THR A 832 -50.41 60.74 46.31
C THR A 832 -49.46 61.32 47.35
N LYS A 833 -49.79 61.19 48.63
CA LYS A 833 -48.89 61.43 49.76
C LYS A 833 -48.31 60.14 50.34
N GLU A 834 -48.86 59.01 49.93
CA GLU A 834 -48.38 57.66 50.29
C GLU A 834 -47.25 57.24 49.36
N ASP A 835 -46.35 56.41 49.87
CA ASP A 835 -45.28 55.80 49.07
C ASP A 835 -45.85 55.00 47.89
N ILE A 836 -45.11 54.97 46.79
CA ILE A 836 -45.55 54.32 45.54
C ILE A 836 -44.73 53.06 45.34
N ALA A 837 -45.42 51.92 45.26
CA ALA A 837 -44.81 50.67 44.83
C ALA A 837 -44.52 50.74 43.32
N VAL A 838 -43.31 50.37 42.90
CA VAL A 838 -42.97 50.24 41.48
C VAL A 838 -42.66 48.78 41.18
N ASP A 839 -43.43 48.17 40.29
CA ASP A 839 -43.17 46.83 39.78
C ASP A 839 -42.23 46.88 38.56
N ALA A 840 -41.61 45.75 38.24
CA ALA A 840 -40.72 45.63 37.08
C ALA A 840 -41.04 44.35 36.30
N VAL A 841 -41.42 44.51 35.03
CA VAL A 841 -41.63 43.42 34.08
C VAL A 841 -40.34 43.27 33.26
N VAL A 842 -39.76 42.08 33.27
CA VAL A 842 -38.46 41.79 32.68
C VAL A 842 -38.64 40.90 31.46
N LYS A 843 -37.95 41.24 30.37
CA LYS A 843 -38.05 40.55 29.09
C LYS A 843 -36.70 40.26 28.47
N ILE A 844 -36.61 39.13 27.77
CA ILE A 844 -35.50 38.77 26.88
C ILE A 844 -36.10 38.62 25.49
N GLU A 845 -35.61 39.37 24.51
CA GLU A 845 -36.11 39.37 23.12
C GLU A 845 -37.65 39.53 22.97
N GLY A 846 -38.30 40.15 23.96
CA GLY A 846 -39.75 40.38 24.00
C GLY A 846 -40.55 39.36 24.80
N GLU A 847 -39.96 38.22 25.15
CA GLU A 847 -40.55 37.16 25.99
C GLU A 847 -40.50 37.56 27.47
N ASP A 848 -41.58 37.33 28.21
CA ASP A 848 -41.67 37.68 29.64
C ASP A 848 -40.95 36.64 30.51
N VAL A 849 -39.94 37.10 31.25
CA VAL A 849 -39.11 36.30 32.16
C VAL A 849 -39.17 36.84 33.59
N THR A 850 -40.18 37.64 33.91
CA THR A 850 -40.35 38.23 35.25
C THR A 850 -40.45 37.17 36.34
N ALA A 851 -41.06 36.01 36.04
CA ALA A 851 -41.17 34.90 36.98
C ALA A 851 -39.83 34.17 37.23
N ASP A 852 -38.92 34.21 36.26
CA ASP A 852 -37.58 33.61 36.35
C ASP A 852 -36.56 34.59 36.96
N THR A 853 -36.92 35.88 37.10
CA THR A 853 -36.02 36.92 37.58
C THR A 853 -36.06 37.01 39.11
N GLY A 854 -34.89 36.90 39.75
CA GLY A 854 -34.71 37.22 41.16
C GLY A 854 -34.78 38.73 41.40
N PHE A 855 -35.49 39.16 42.44
CA PHE A 855 -35.55 40.57 42.82
C PHE A 855 -35.03 40.75 44.23
N VAL A 856 -33.95 41.51 44.35
CA VAL A 856 -33.36 41.88 45.63
C VAL A 856 -33.65 43.34 45.88
N HIS A 857 -34.09 43.65 47.09
CA HIS A 857 -34.37 45.02 47.51
C HIS A 857 -33.40 45.43 48.61
N THR A 858 -32.70 46.55 48.40
CA THR A 858 -31.86 47.18 49.41
C THR A 858 -32.69 48.18 50.19
N ARG A 859 -32.97 47.87 51.46
CA ARG A 859 -33.77 48.74 52.34
C ARG A 859 -33.07 50.06 52.63
N CYS A 860 -33.86 51.11 52.74
CA CYS A 860 -33.43 52.37 53.34
C CYS A 860 -33.04 52.20 54.82
N GLU A 861 -32.04 52.96 55.26
CA GLU A 861 -31.58 52.97 56.64
C GLU A 861 -32.72 53.45 57.59
N GLY A 862 -33.10 52.60 58.55
CA GLY A 862 -34.14 52.89 59.55
C GLY A 862 -35.55 52.41 59.21
N GLU A 863 -35.78 51.88 58.00
CA GLU A 863 -37.08 51.33 57.58
C GLU A 863 -37.22 49.86 57.97
N THR A 864 -38.37 49.51 58.57
CA THR A 864 -38.67 48.14 59.05
C THR A 864 -39.82 47.47 58.30
N GLN A 865 -40.48 48.16 57.37
CA GLN A 865 -41.57 47.59 56.59
C GLN A 865 -41.04 46.71 55.46
N ASP A 866 -41.64 45.53 55.31
CA ASP A 866 -41.39 44.68 54.15
C ASP A 866 -42.13 45.24 52.93
N LEU A 867 -41.58 45.00 51.74
CA LEU A 867 -42.18 45.43 50.48
C LEU A 867 -43.52 44.71 50.27
N ALA A 868 -44.63 45.39 50.59
CA ALA A 868 -45.97 44.79 50.50
C ALA A 868 -46.43 44.61 49.04
N ASN A 869 -46.04 45.53 48.15
CA ASN A 869 -46.35 45.53 46.71
C ASN A 869 -45.14 46.11 45.93
N GLY A 870 -44.83 45.59 44.73
CA GLY A 870 -43.76 46.10 43.86
C GLY A 870 -42.38 45.43 44.03
N LYS A 871 -41.34 45.99 43.39
CA LYS A 871 -39.93 45.58 43.51
C LYS A 871 -39.06 46.58 44.28
N PHE A 872 -39.45 47.86 44.30
CA PHE A 872 -38.88 48.93 45.13
C PHE A 872 -39.90 50.05 45.38
N TRP A 873 -39.58 50.96 46.30
CA TRP A 873 -40.44 52.10 46.66
C TRP A 873 -39.94 53.43 46.08
N LEU A 874 -40.91 54.26 45.74
CA LEU A 874 -40.73 55.71 45.70
C LEU A 874 -41.28 56.29 47.00
N HIS A 875 -40.38 56.72 47.88
CA HIS A 875 -40.75 57.38 49.13
C HIS A 875 -41.26 58.79 48.83
N VAL A 876 -42.55 59.03 49.04
CA VAL A 876 -43.17 60.32 48.74
C VAL A 876 -42.97 61.28 49.89
N LYS A 877 -42.19 62.32 49.65
CA LYS A 877 -42.00 63.45 50.56
C LYS A 877 -42.99 64.56 50.22
N THR A 878 -43.27 65.40 51.21
CA THR A 878 -44.15 66.56 51.04
C THR A 878 -43.42 67.83 51.43
N CYS A 879 -43.89 68.95 50.89
CA CYS A 879 -43.33 70.24 51.21
C CYS A 879 -44.05 70.88 52.40
N SER A 880 -43.42 71.91 52.98
CA SER A 880 -44.02 72.72 54.04
C SER A 880 -43.84 74.21 53.79
N LEU A 881 -44.88 75.00 54.09
CA LEU A 881 -44.84 76.45 53.98
C LEU A 881 -45.09 77.06 55.36
N THR A 882 -44.17 77.89 55.82
CA THR A 882 -44.36 78.71 57.01
C THR A 882 -44.76 80.12 56.60
N ILE A 883 -45.91 80.57 57.08
CA ILE A 883 -46.37 81.94 56.88
C ILE A 883 -46.18 82.67 58.19
N ALA A 884 -45.38 83.72 58.16
CA ALA A 884 -45.08 84.54 59.34
C ALA A 884 -45.74 85.91 59.20
N LYS A 885 -46.42 86.35 60.25
CA LYS A 885 -47.03 87.68 60.32
C LYS A 885 -46.26 88.57 61.28
N LYS A 886 -45.85 89.74 60.78
CA LYS A 886 -45.29 90.85 61.55
C LYS A 886 -46.18 92.09 61.42
N GLY A 887 -46.08 93.00 62.39
CA GLY A 887 -46.89 94.23 62.43
C GLY A 887 -48.38 93.99 62.70
N GLY A 888 -48.77 92.80 63.17
CA GLY A 888 -50.13 92.53 63.64
C GLY A 888 -50.33 92.99 65.08
N ALA A 889 -51.54 93.49 65.39
CA ALA A 889 -51.92 93.87 66.75
C ALA A 889 -52.27 92.64 67.60
N GLU A 890 -51.88 92.66 68.87
CA GLU A 890 -52.10 91.56 69.80
C GLU A 890 -53.59 91.19 69.90
N GLY A 891 -53.92 89.91 69.66
CA GLY A 891 -55.30 89.41 69.71
C GLY A 891 -56.15 89.59 68.44
N GLU A 892 -55.66 90.27 67.40
CA GLU A 892 -56.40 90.45 66.13
C GLU A 892 -56.11 89.31 65.13
N PRO A 893 -57.12 88.70 64.47
CA PRO A 893 -56.92 87.70 63.43
C PRO A 893 -56.67 88.32 62.05
N TYR A 894 -55.70 87.79 61.31
CA TYR A 894 -55.39 88.14 59.93
C TYR A 894 -55.55 86.91 59.05
N ALA A 895 -56.43 86.99 58.06
CA ALA A 895 -56.70 85.93 57.11
C ALA A 895 -55.78 86.04 55.88
N PHE A 896 -55.23 84.93 55.41
CA PHE A 896 -54.39 84.85 54.23
C PHE A 896 -54.97 83.83 53.26
N GLU A 897 -55.29 84.29 52.05
CA GLU A 897 -55.54 83.42 50.91
C GLU A 897 -54.18 82.95 50.38
N ILE A 898 -54.01 81.64 50.25
CA ILE A 898 -52.78 81.03 49.75
C ILE A 898 -53.04 80.55 48.34
N TYR A 899 -52.18 80.97 47.42
CA TYR A 899 -52.24 80.57 46.02
C TYR A 899 -51.14 79.55 45.74
N LYS A 900 -51.48 78.49 45.02
CA LYS A 900 -50.53 77.54 44.43
C LYS A 900 -50.56 77.72 42.92
N ASP A 901 -49.40 78.01 42.32
CA ASP A 901 -49.24 78.25 40.88
C ASP A 901 -50.22 79.32 40.34
N ASN A 902 -50.52 80.32 41.18
CA ASN A 902 -51.48 81.42 40.97
C ASN A 902 -52.98 81.06 41.01
N GLU A 903 -53.32 79.83 41.41
CA GLU A 903 -54.71 79.44 41.69
C GLU A 903 -54.96 79.42 43.21
N PRO A 904 -56.13 79.87 43.69
CA PRO A 904 -56.51 79.75 45.11
C PRO A 904 -56.37 78.31 45.59
N TYR A 905 -55.69 78.10 46.72
CA TYR A 905 -55.37 76.78 47.25
C TYR A 905 -55.99 76.51 48.61
N THR A 906 -55.77 77.41 49.58
CA THR A 906 -56.37 77.32 50.92
C THR A 906 -56.28 78.66 51.64
N GLU A 907 -57.03 78.84 52.71
CA GLU A 907 -57.01 80.03 53.55
C GLU A 907 -56.50 79.66 54.96
N ILE A 908 -55.71 80.54 55.57
CA ILE A 908 -55.33 80.41 56.99
C ILE A 908 -55.58 81.70 57.75
N THR A 909 -55.62 81.62 59.09
CA THR A 909 -55.70 82.79 59.96
C THR A 909 -54.56 82.80 60.96
N ILE A 910 -53.87 83.93 61.11
CA ILE A 910 -52.80 84.15 62.10
C ILE A 910 -53.24 85.27 63.04
N THR A 911 -53.15 85.06 64.36
CA THR A 911 -53.51 86.07 65.35
C THR A 911 -52.30 86.87 65.82
N GLY A 912 -52.39 88.20 65.77
CA GLY A 912 -51.31 89.12 66.15
C GLY A 912 -50.03 88.90 65.36
N ASN A 913 -48.89 88.87 66.07
CA ASN A 913 -47.62 88.43 65.49
C ASN A 913 -47.43 86.95 65.80
N GLY A 914 -47.30 86.14 64.77
CA GLY A 914 -47.20 84.69 64.89
C GLY A 914 -46.85 84.04 63.57
N SER A 915 -46.76 82.72 63.57
CA SER A 915 -46.54 81.96 62.35
C SER A 915 -47.36 80.68 62.35
N VAL A 916 -47.80 80.27 61.17
CA VAL A 916 -48.45 78.97 60.94
C VAL A 916 -47.63 78.22 59.90
N THR A 917 -47.33 76.95 60.17
CA THR A 917 -46.71 76.05 59.21
C THR A 917 -47.75 75.10 58.66
N ILE A 918 -47.88 75.07 57.35
CA ILE A 918 -48.74 74.15 56.62
C ILE A 918 -47.83 73.04 56.09
N GLY A 919 -48.05 71.82 56.56
CA GLY A 919 -47.35 70.63 56.08
C GLY A 919 -48.10 69.94 54.94
N GLU A 920 -47.52 68.86 54.43
CA GLU A 920 -48.12 68.00 53.41
C GLU A 920 -48.48 68.70 52.08
N LEU A 921 -47.76 69.76 51.74
CA LEU A 921 -48.00 70.54 50.54
C LEU A 921 -47.39 69.86 49.30
N PRO A 922 -48.06 69.91 48.13
CA PRO A 922 -47.45 69.54 46.87
C PRO A 922 -46.34 70.52 46.44
N VAL A 923 -45.48 70.10 45.53
CA VAL A 923 -44.53 70.97 44.81
C VAL A 923 -45.31 72.03 44.03
N GLY A 924 -44.79 73.26 44.04
CA GLY A 924 -45.40 74.40 43.33
C GLY A 924 -44.84 75.73 43.78
N GLU A 925 -45.24 76.79 43.08
CA GLU A 925 -45.01 78.17 43.50
C GLU A 925 -46.14 78.61 44.44
N TYR A 926 -45.79 79.02 45.65
CA TYR A 926 -46.75 79.46 46.66
C TYR A 926 -46.67 80.97 46.89
N LYS A 927 -47.81 81.64 46.86
CA LYS A 927 -47.98 83.05 47.22
C LYS A 927 -49.05 83.18 48.29
N ILE A 928 -49.05 84.30 49.00
CA ILE A 928 -50.10 84.64 49.96
C ILE A 928 -50.62 86.04 49.65
N GLU A 929 -51.91 86.25 49.87
CA GLU A 929 -52.52 87.56 49.93
C GLU A 929 -53.30 87.69 51.23
N GLU A 930 -53.01 88.72 52.02
CA GLU A 930 -53.81 89.05 53.20
C GLU A 930 -55.17 89.58 52.76
N ALA A 931 -56.25 89.02 53.29
CA ALA A 931 -57.60 89.44 52.93
C ALA A 931 -57.83 90.91 53.35
N GLU A 932 -58.02 91.79 52.37
CA GLU A 932 -58.17 93.23 52.59
C GLU A 932 -59.43 93.56 53.41
N ASP A 933 -60.52 92.78 53.24
CA ASP A 933 -61.75 92.92 54.01
C ASP A 933 -61.53 92.69 55.52
N TRP A 934 -60.53 91.89 55.88
CA TRP A 934 -60.15 91.58 57.27
C TRP A 934 -59.10 92.54 57.83
N SER A 935 -58.31 93.17 56.97
CA SER A 935 -57.07 93.88 57.31
C SER A 935 -57.02 95.34 56.82
N TRP A 936 -58.13 95.91 56.35
CA TRP A 936 -58.27 97.26 55.73
C TRP A 936 -57.56 98.47 56.39
N ARG A 937 -57.07 98.34 57.63
CA ARG A 937 -56.25 99.34 58.33
C ARG A 937 -54.76 99.26 58.03
N TYR A 938 -54.34 98.21 57.34
CA TYR A 938 -52.95 97.84 57.15
C TYR A 938 -52.63 97.64 55.67
N THR A 939 -51.44 98.07 55.25
CA THR A 939 -50.87 97.71 53.95
C THR A 939 -49.93 96.54 54.16
N PRO A 940 -50.23 95.35 53.61
CA PRO A 940 -49.35 94.20 53.72
C PRO A 940 -48.16 94.34 52.76
N THR A 941 -46.97 93.99 53.26
CA THR A 941 -45.75 93.87 52.45
C THR A 941 -45.15 92.47 52.61
N TYR A 942 -44.79 91.84 51.50
CA TYR A 942 -44.30 90.46 51.50
C TYR A 942 -42.78 90.44 51.27
N GLU A 943 -42.02 89.98 52.27
CA GLU A 943 -40.54 89.94 52.18
C GLU A 943 -40.07 89.00 51.05
N ASN A 944 -40.81 87.91 50.79
CA ASN A 944 -40.59 86.97 49.70
C ASN A 944 -41.91 86.80 48.92
N ASN A 945 -42.12 87.58 47.85
CA ASN A 945 -43.37 87.59 47.06
C ASN A 945 -43.54 86.32 46.20
N GLY A 946 -43.61 85.17 46.87
CA GLY A 946 -43.59 83.84 46.26
C GLY A 946 -42.43 83.00 46.78
N VAL A 947 -42.70 81.73 47.06
CA VAL A 947 -41.66 80.72 47.32
C VAL A 947 -41.94 79.48 46.48
N ILE A 948 -40.92 78.95 45.83
CA ILE A 948 -41.00 77.69 45.08
C ILE A 948 -40.63 76.56 46.03
N LEU A 949 -41.60 75.70 46.33
CA LEU A 949 -41.38 74.48 47.09
C LEU A 949 -41.10 73.33 46.13
N ASN A 950 -39.97 72.64 46.31
CA ASN A 950 -39.55 71.51 45.48
C ASN A 950 -38.57 70.61 46.23
N ALA A 951 -38.03 69.59 45.57
CA ALA A 951 -37.13 68.62 46.20
C ALA A 951 -35.85 69.25 46.83
N ASN A 952 -35.34 70.34 46.26
CA ASN A 952 -34.15 71.04 46.78
C ASN A 952 -34.49 72.05 47.87
N ASN A 953 -35.73 72.55 47.89
CA ASN A 953 -36.25 73.48 48.90
C ASN A 953 -37.61 72.96 49.40
N PRO A 954 -37.62 71.89 50.22
CA PRO A 954 -38.85 71.24 50.65
C PRO A 954 -39.59 72.05 51.72
N SER A 955 -38.96 73.10 52.26
CA SER A 955 -39.59 74.04 53.18
C SER A 955 -39.33 75.48 52.74
N GLY A 956 -40.34 76.33 52.94
CA GLY A 956 -40.30 77.73 52.55
C GLY A 956 -40.90 78.64 53.62
N THR A 957 -40.55 79.92 53.58
CA THR A 957 -41.14 80.93 54.48
C THR A 957 -41.53 82.19 53.72
N ILE A 958 -42.79 82.60 53.86
CA ILE A 958 -43.29 83.89 53.39
C ILE A 958 -43.66 84.73 54.62
N THR A 959 -43.04 85.90 54.72
CA THR A 959 -43.34 86.84 55.79
C THR A 959 -44.20 87.97 55.24
N CYS A 960 -45.42 88.12 55.75
CA CYS A 960 -46.21 89.33 55.60
C CYS A 960 -45.89 90.29 56.75
N THR A 961 -45.51 91.52 56.45
CA THR A 961 -45.34 92.60 57.40
C THR A 961 -46.36 93.68 57.11
N ASN A 962 -47.25 93.94 58.06
CA ASN A 962 -48.20 95.04 57.96
C ASN A 962 -47.56 96.34 58.44
N GLU A 963 -47.70 97.38 57.64
CA GLU A 963 -47.53 98.76 58.07
C GLU A 963 -48.93 99.35 58.29
N LYS A 964 -49.10 100.11 59.38
CA LYS A 964 -50.39 100.68 59.76
C LYS A 964 -50.54 102.04 59.08
N ASP A 965 -51.40 102.13 58.07
CA ASP A 965 -51.54 103.37 57.29
C ASP A 965 -52.53 104.37 57.88
N ASN A 966 -53.46 103.90 58.74
CA ASN A 966 -54.55 104.72 59.27
C ASN A 966 -54.88 104.42 60.74
N ASP A 967 -55.02 105.47 61.56
CA ASP A 967 -55.34 105.41 63.01
C ASP A 967 -56.85 105.36 63.33
N HIS A 968 -57.67 104.84 62.40
CA HIS A 968 -59.12 104.79 62.56
C HIS A 968 -59.60 103.58 63.39
N TRP A 969 -60.67 103.80 64.15
CA TRP A 969 -61.21 102.86 65.13
C TRP A 969 -62.17 101.88 64.41
N LEU A 970 -62.06 100.57 64.72
CA LEU A 970 -63.04 99.56 64.27
C LEU A 970 -64.36 99.77 65.01
N ASN A 971 -65.44 100.02 64.28
CA ASN A 971 -66.81 99.92 64.74
C ASN A 971 -67.38 98.56 64.33
N ASP A 972 -67.47 97.66 65.32
CA ASP A 972 -68.26 96.43 65.41
C ASP A 972 -68.16 95.37 64.30
N PHE A 973 -67.71 94.18 64.75
CA PHE A 973 -67.69 92.84 64.14
C PHE A 973 -66.44 92.37 63.39
N SER A 974 -65.69 91.48 64.04
CA SER A 974 -65.00 90.36 63.40
C SER A 974 -64.95 89.16 64.37
N THR A 975 -66.02 88.37 64.39
CA THR A 975 -65.96 86.98 64.86
C THR A 975 -65.21 86.17 63.81
N ALA A 976 -63.94 85.87 64.06
CA ALA A 976 -63.25 84.82 63.32
C ALA A 976 -63.85 83.47 63.73
N VAL A 977 -64.50 82.78 62.78
CA VAL A 977 -64.83 81.37 62.95
C VAL A 977 -63.54 80.60 62.75
N LYS A 978 -63.01 80.04 63.84
CA LYS A 978 -61.89 79.10 63.82
C LYS A 978 -62.31 77.87 63.01
N ASN A 979 -61.74 77.68 61.82
CA ASN A 979 -61.74 76.36 61.20
C ASN A 979 -60.50 75.61 61.71
N VAL A 980 -60.68 74.82 62.77
CA VAL A 980 -59.64 73.92 63.27
C VAL A 980 -59.92 72.55 62.69
N TYR A 981 -59.10 72.11 61.74
CA TYR A 981 -58.99 70.68 61.47
C TYR A 981 -58.37 70.03 62.71
N GLY A 982 -59.14 69.22 63.45
CA GLY A 982 -58.58 68.27 64.43
C GLY A 982 -59.15 68.16 65.85
N GLU A 983 -60.37 68.59 66.18
CA GLU A 983 -61.00 68.20 67.47
C GLU A 983 -62.41 67.62 67.31
N ALA A 984 -62.67 66.54 68.05
CA ALA A 984 -63.85 65.69 67.96
C ALA A 984 -65.13 66.37 68.51
N ASN A 985 -66.25 66.21 67.79
CA ASN A 985 -67.57 66.45 68.35
C ASN A 985 -67.84 65.43 69.47
N SER A 986 -68.08 65.91 70.69
CA SER A 986 -68.70 65.12 71.73
C SER A 986 -70.22 65.28 71.67
N ASP A 987 -70.89 64.28 71.13
CA ASP A 987 -72.11 63.69 71.70
C ASP A 987 -72.07 62.17 71.50
#